data_AF-A0A0S9Q9R2-F1
#
_entry.id   AF-A0A0S9Q9R2-F1
#
_cell.length_a   1.000
_cell.length_b   1.000
_cell.length_c   1.000
_cell.angle_alpha   90.00
_cell.angle_beta   90.00
_cell.angle_gamma   90.00
#
_symmetry.space_group_name_H-M   'P 1'
#
loop_
_entity.id
_entity.type
_entity.pdbx_description
1 polymer ?
#
loop_
_entity_poly.entity_id
_entity_poly.type
_entity_poly.pdbx_seq_one_letter_code
_entity_poly.pdbx_strand_id
1 'polypeptide(L)'
;MSTSHPARSTRPRTQRAQSRWRLAAGASLAALGLASSGLVAQAPASANETNEPGSDSGQPVDIATPAIATLNGLIQSLFNSEIVSQTSKIVGADDRAYWLTNNLKSDLIPTTVLQDLGLGEVIPDLGLGGGDSGGTVPDDGLRREYLVVWAGDNNILDRTGKELTSLPEVVNSDLLGTQDLIGPDFFAVVDATKGSPSYGKVVNTATVGPLVENEPHHMQYIWHKGNNIFAGGLFTDVTYVIDTSQLPALELKHVNLPTDTLCGSVPDAYWVTKDGGAYGTYMGGPDVPGPCTYSDGTTRIGNGFAGSPGELVRLNENGETVYEAPATPLTAETKERCDNIPQLPAATCANPHGIQVREDLDTLITSDYNEPRNIILNPVAAPSSYLRRPTVRTWDISDPDAPTLKAVSFLPDGPRVGKVAHHEENRAVMETTVTNQPGNKGAFASTMQGGAIFYSPDITAAQPEWREVFDLSTANKQIAPDQNPYGGGVNSAWIQTSLDDKYLYNAVAGRSASGTDQGSKPFILKLDIQQLVASGGDPECSIDTIEETVDGGAESDCPAVVDILEAPGGPHWGTLDNLELGEDGYYHETTDVKRIAYSNYFVARTGLDGDHRVCMVDIAEDATMAIDEEFADENTGESCLDFDREEWPHGVWGPAKPHSMLFVTADDDIR
;
A
#
# COMPACT_ATOMS: atom_id res chain seq x y z
N MET A 1 24.90 23.04 -60.62
CA MET A 1 24.51 22.54 -61.96
C MET A 1 23.63 21.31 -61.76
N SER A 2 22.61 21.15 -62.62
CA SER A 2 22.11 19.92 -63.27
C SER A 2 22.35 18.53 -62.63
N THR A 3 21.40 17.57 -62.66
CA THR A 3 20.15 17.46 -63.46
C THR A 3 19.10 16.52 -62.85
N SER A 4 17.86 16.72 -63.33
CA SER A 4 16.61 15.97 -63.15
C SER A 4 16.56 14.48 -63.58
N HIS A 5 15.59 13.74 -62.99
CA HIS A 5 14.64 12.69 -63.48
C HIS A 5 14.75 12.07 -64.92
N PRO A 6 14.11 10.90 -65.30
CA PRO A 6 12.89 10.24 -64.72
C PRO A 6 12.79 8.66 -64.76
N ALA A 7 11.60 8.11 -64.40
CA ALA A 7 10.81 7.07 -65.14
C ALA A 7 10.55 5.61 -64.62
N ARG A 8 9.30 5.37 -64.16
CA ARG A 8 8.30 4.31 -64.52
C ARG A 8 8.63 2.78 -64.68
N SER A 9 8.04 1.99 -63.78
CA SER A 9 6.94 0.98 -63.99
C SER A 9 7.07 -0.26 -64.93
N THR A 10 6.81 -1.47 -64.36
CA THR A 10 6.14 -2.64 -65.01
C THR A 10 5.31 -3.51 -64.03
N ARG A 11 4.42 -4.37 -64.54
CA ARG A 11 3.60 -5.40 -63.83
C ARG A 11 3.72 -6.76 -64.55
N PRO A 12 3.46 -7.91 -63.89
CA PRO A 12 2.19 -8.67 -64.07
C PRO A 12 1.56 -9.10 -62.71
N ARG A 13 0.28 -9.48 -62.51
CA ARG A 13 -0.62 -10.50 -63.13
C ARG A 13 -0.15 -11.96 -62.86
N THR A 14 -0.97 -12.94 -62.45
CA THR A 14 -2.41 -13.05 -62.09
C THR A 14 -2.55 -13.61 -60.63
N GLN A 15 -3.57 -14.27 -60.06
CA GLN A 15 -4.90 -14.79 -60.49
C GLN A 15 -5.94 -14.75 -59.33
N ARG A 16 -6.71 -15.85 -59.08
CA ARG A 16 -7.75 -16.04 -58.04
C ARG A 16 -8.02 -17.55 -57.84
N ALA A 17 -8.53 -17.92 -56.67
CA ALA A 17 -9.36 -19.11 -56.42
C ALA A 17 -10.61 -18.72 -55.60
N GLN A 18 -11.61 -19.59 -55.47
CA GLN A 18 -12.93 -19.26 -54.87
C GLN A 18 -13.51 -20.41 -54.02
N SER A 19 -14.59 -20.10 -53.28
CA SER A 19 -15.64 -20.96 -52.70
C SER A 19 -15.65 -21.05 -51.15
N ARG A 20 -16.79 -21.22 -50.44
CA ARG A 20 -18.22 -21.06 -50.81
C ARG A 20 -19.08 -20.93 -49.54
N TRP A 21 -20.06 -20.01 -49.58
CA TRP A 21 -21.43 -20.12 -49.00
C TRP A 21 -21.69 -21.05 -47.80
N ARG A 22 -22.31 -20.51 -46.74
CA ARG A 22 -23.80 -20.56 -46.58
C ARG A 22 -24.34 -19.62 -45.50
N LEU A 23 -25.45 -18.96 -45.83
CA LEU A 23 -26.43 -18.41 -44.88
C LEU A 23 -27.64 -19.36 -44.84
N ALA A 24 -28.28 -19.47 -43.68
CA ALA A 24 -29.63 -20.04 -43.55
C ALA A 24 -30.35 -19.30 -42.42
N ALA A 25 -31.60 -18.89 -42.67
CA ALA A 25 -32.45 -18.24 -41.67
C ALA A 25 -33.60 -19.18 -41.29
N GLY A 26 -34.04 -19.10 -40.03
CA GLY A 26 -35.22 -19.78 -39.51
C GLY A 26 -35.84 -18.94 -38.40
N ALA A 27 -37.11 -18.56 -38.57
CA ALA A 27 -37.85 -17.72 -37.64
C ALA A 27 -39.34 -18.10 -37.67
N SER A 28 -40.14 -17.55 -36.74
CA SER A 28 -41.58 -17.80 -36.54
C SER A 28 -41.89 -19.09 -35.74
N LEU A 29 -42.95 -19.17 -34.92
CA LEU A 29 -43.94 -18.16 -34.48
C LEU A 29 -44.69 -18.69 -33.23
N ALA A 30 -44.94 -17.86 -32.22
CA ALA A 30 -46.17 -17.86 -31.42
C ALA A 30 -46.19 -16.68 -30.44
N ALA A 31 -47.32 -15.99 -30.31
CA ALA A 31 -47.55 -15.01 -29.27
C ALA A 31 -48.90 -15.28 -28.58
N LEU A 32 -48.95 -15.12 -27.26
CA LEU A 32 -50.18 -15.03 -26.48
C LEU A 32 -49.91 -14.07 -25.32
N GLY A 33 -50.47 -12.87 -25.40
CA GLY A 33 -50.43 -11.89 -24.31
C GLY A 33 -51.79 -11.77 -23.64
N LEU A 34 -51.80 -11.24 -22.42
CA LEU A 34 -52.98 -10.70 -21.74
C LEU A 34 -52.54 -9.49 -20.90
N ALA A 35 -53.40 -8.49 -20.78
CA ALA A 35 -53.08 -7.23 -20.11
C ALA A 35 -54.21 -6.79 -19.16
N SER A 36 -53.84 -6.48 -17.92
CA SER A 36 -54.58 -5.67 -16.95
C SER A 36 -53.62 -5.35 -15.79
N SER A 37 -53.31 -4.11 -15.38
CA SER A 37 -54.14 -2.91 -15.13
C SER A 37 -55.10 -3.09 -13.94
N GLY A 38 -54.71 -2.63 -12.74
CA GLY A 38 -55.60 -2.70 -11.58
C GLY A 38 -55.03 -2.21 -10.25
N LEU A 39 -55.21 -0.90 -9.98
CA LEU A 39 -55.60 -0.32 -8.68
C LEU A 39 -54.83 -0.71 -7.39
N VAL A 40 -54.02 0.25 -6.96
CA VAL A 40 -54.00 0.85 -5.60
C VAL A 40 -55.06 0.32 -4.62
N ALA A 41 -54.60 -0.18 -3.46
CA ALA A 41 -55.42 -0.29 -2.25
C ALA A 41 -54.57 0.09 -1.02
N GLN A 42 -54.82 1.28 -0.45
CA GLN A 42 -54.36 1.62 0.90
C GLN A 42 -55.29 0.97 1.93
N ALA A 43 -54.72 0.45 3.02
CA ALA A 43 -55.44 0.14 4.25
C ALA A 43 -54.57 0.59 5.45
N PRO A 44 -55.15 1.11 6.54
CA PRO A 44 -54.38 1.86 7.54
C PRO A 44 -53.84 0.99 8.68
N ALA A 45 -52.62 1.28 9.13
CA ALA A 45 -52.18 1.00 10.49
C ALA A 45 -52.51 2.21 11.37
N SER A 46 -53.31 2.01 12.42
CA SER A 46 -53.70 3.06 13.36
C SER A 46 -52.58 3.37 14.34
N ALA A 47 -52.13 4.63 14.40
CA ALA A 47 -51.34 5.10 15.53
C ALA A 47 -52.16 5.02 16.82
N ASN A 48 -51.53 4.57 17.91
CA ASN A 48 -52.05 4.75 19.26
C ASN A 48 -50.86 4.86 20.22
N GLU A 49 -50.77 5.96 20.95
CA GLU A 49 -49.61 6.31 21.77
C GLU A 49 -49.68 5.66 23.16
N THR A 50 -48.58 5.07 23.63
CA THR A 50 -48.28 4.96 25.06
C THR A 50 -46.78 5.14 25.28
N ASN A 51 -46.39 6.33 25.74
CA ASN A 51 -45.06 6.55 26.33
C ASN A 51 -45.01 5.91 27.72
N GLU A 52 -43.89 5.27 28.08
CA GLU A 52 -43.19 5.48 29.36
C GLU A 52 -41.69 5.14 29.17
N PRO A 53 -40.78 5.73 29.96
CA PRO A 53 -39.35 5.68 29.67
C PRO A 53 -38.64 4.49 30.32
N GLY A 54 -37.88 3.74 29.51
CA GLY A 54 -36.88 2.79 29.99
C GLY A 54 -35.49 3.43 29.96
N SER A 55 -34.74 3.30 31.06
CA SER A 55 -33.34 3.67 31.14
C SER A 55 -32.46 2.43 31.05
N ASP A 56 -31.51 2.44 30.14
CA ASP A 56 -30.20 1.85 30.42
C ASP A 56 -29.13 2.67 29.71
N SER A 57 -28.12 3.11 30.46
CA SER A 57 -27.01 3.90 29.93
C SER A 57 -25.80 2.98 29.83
N GLY A 58 -25.30 2.78 28.61
CA GLY A 58 -24.25 1.79 28.31
C GLY A 58 -23.13 1.74 29.35
N GLN A 59 -23.05 0.61 30.06
CA GLN A 59 -21.84 0.18 30.73
C GLN A 59 -21.04 -0.69 29.75
N PRO A 60 -19.71 -0.56 29.68
CA PRO A 60 -18.90 -1.46 28.88
C PRO A 60 -19.06 -2.89 29.39
N VAL A 61 -19.21 -3.85 28.48
CA VAL A 61 -19.26 -5.28 28.82
C VAL A 61 -17.83 -5.80 28.85
N ASP A 62 -17.39 -6.21 30.03
CA ASP A 62 -16.09 -6.83 30.29
C ASP A 62 -16.06 -8.25 29.68
N ILE A 63 -15.37 -8.43 28.54
CA ILE A 63 -15.45 -9.67 27.73
C ILE A 63 -14.46 -10.73 28.24
N ALA A 64 -14.83 -11.35 29.37
CA ALA A 64 -14.19 -12.56 29.89
C ALA A 64 -15.24 -13.68 30.09
N THR A 65 -15.89 -14.15 29.01
CA THR A 65 -16.84 -15.27 29.07
C THR A 65 -16.93 -16.03 27.73
N PRO A 66 -16.59 -17.34 27.66
CA PRO A 66 -16.55 -18.11 26.40
C PRO A 66 -17.89 -18.34 25.65
N ALA A 67 -19.02 -17.86 26.18
CA ALA A 67 -20.36 -18.37 25.85
C ALA A 67 -21.03 -17.77 24.58
N ILE A 68 -20.32 -16.98 23.77
CA ILE A 68 -20.90 -16.25 22.62
C ILE A 68 -20.28 -16.65 21.27
N ALA A 69 -19.08 -17.25 21.24
CA ALA A 69 -18.47 -17.77 20.01
C ALA A 69 -19.35 -18.83 19.31
N THR A 70 -20.05 -19.66 20.10
CA THR A 70 -20.74 -20.87 19.65
C THR A 70 -21.96 -20.64 18.75
N LEU A 71 -22.47 -19.41 18.60
CA LEU A 71 -23.72 -19.15 17.87
C LEU A 71 -23.53 -18.60 16.44
N ASN A 72 -22.40 -17.96 16.14
CA ASN A 72 -22.14 -17.39 14.81
C ASN A 72 -21.58 -18.42 13.81
N GLY A 73 -20.75 -19.38 14.26
CA GLY A 73 -20.16 -20.39 13.37
C GLY A 73 -21.16 -21.39 12.77
N LEU A 74 -22.35 -21.54 13.37
CA LEU A 74 -23.29 -22.63 13.09
C LEU A 74 -24.07 -22.50 11.75
N ILE A 75 -23.77 -21.50 10.92
CA ILE A 75 -24.42 -21.27 9.61
C ILE A 75 -23.45 -21.45 8.43
N GLN A 76 -22.14 -21.26 8.62
CA GLN A 76 -21.12 -21.58 7.61
C GLN A 76 -20.64 -23.04 7.69
N SER A 77 -20.74 -23.69 8.86
CA SER A 77 -20.28 -25.07 9.12
C SER A 77 -21.02 -26.20 8.37
N LEU A 78 -21.71 -25.89 7.27
CA LEU A 78 -22.45 -26.84 6.43
C LEU A 78 -21.78 -27.14 5.09
N PHE A 79 -20.73 -26.40 4.71
CA PHE A 79 -20.10 -26.56 3.38
C PHE A 79 -18.57 -26.67 3.34
N ASN A 80 -17.82 -26.13 4.31
CA ASN A 80 -16.40 -26.45 4.52
C ASN A 80 -16.15 -26.67 6.02
N SER A 81 -15.43 -27.75 6.36
CA SER A 81 -15.02 -28.07 7.74
C SER A 81 -13.65 -27.49 8.13
N GLU A 82 -12.95 -26.90 7.17
CA GLU A 82 -11.54 -26.50 7.30
C GLU A 82 -11.35 -25.01 7.61
N ILE A 83 -12.44 -24.21 7.63
CA ILE A 83 -12.39 -22.79 8.02
C ILE A 83 -13.00 -22.59 9.40
N VAL A 84 -12.31 -21.85 10.27
CA VAL A 84 -12.80 -21.40 11.57
C VAL A 84 -12.76 -19.87 11.63
N SER A 85 -13.90 -19.23 11.91
CA SER A 85 -14.03 -17.77 11.87
C SER A 85 -14.19 -17.13 13.26
N GLN A 86 -13.51 -16.01 13.48
CA GLN A 86 -13.48 -15.26 14.75
C GLN A 86 -13.58 -13.75 14.48
N THR A 87 -14.59 -13.09 15.06
CA THR A 87 -14.86 -11.66 14.86
C THR A 87 -14.53 -10.84 16.09
N SER A 88 -13.58 -9.91 15.97
CA SER A 88 -13.36 -8.80 16.93
C SER A 88 -14.26 -7.61 16.57
N LYS A 89 -14.68 -6.82 17.57
CA LYS A 89 -15.59 -5.68 17.38
C LYS A 89 -15.29 -4.52 18.33
N ILE A 90 -15.35 -3.31 17.78
CA ILE A 90 -15.24 -2.05 18.52
C ILE A 90 -16.46 -1.16 18.26
N VAL A 91 -16.54 -0.03 18.96
CA VAL A 91 -17.41 1.10 18.61
C VAL A 91 -16.52 2.29 18.23
N GLY A 92 -16.75 2.88 17.05
CA GLY A 92 -16.02 4.05 16.57
C GLY A 92 -16.57 5.36 17.12
N ALA A 93 -15.91 6.48 16.82
CA ALA A 93 -16.29 7.82 17.28
C ALA A 93 -17.68 8.30 16.79
N ASP A 94 -18.27 7.63 15.79
CA ASP A 94 -19.62 7.90 15.25
C ASP A 94 -20.76 7.08 15.90
N ASP A 95 -20.49 6.45 17.06
CA ASP A 95 -21.35 5.51 17.79
C ASP A 95 -21.69 4.20 17.02
N ARG A 96 -21.02 3.88 15.89
CA ARG A 96 -21.25 2.63 15.15
C ARG A 96 -20.28 1.51 15.48
N ALA A 97 -20.73 0.28 15.26
CA ALA A 97 -19.91 -0.92 15.44
C ALA A 97 -19.06 -1.20 14.20
N TYR A 98 -17.74 -1.30 14.39
CA TYR A 98 -16.75 -1.73 13.38
C TYR A 98 -16.23 -3.12 13.76
N TRP A 99 -15.76 -3.89 12.78
CA TRP A 99 -15.33 -5.27 13.02
C TRP A 99 -14.21 -5.73 12.09
N LEU A 100 -13.48 -6.75 12.55
CA LEU A 100 -12.60 -7.58 11.74
C LEU A 100 -12.98 -9.04 11.97
N THR A 101 -13.13 -9.83 10.90
CA THR A 101 -13.43 -11.26 10.98
C THR A 101 -12.32 -12.09 10.36
N ASN A 102 -11.58 -12.81 11.21
CA ASN A 102 -10.63 -13.85 10.81
C ASN A 102 -11.38 -15.02 10.18
N ASN A 103 -10.74 -15.69 9.22
CA ASN A 103 -11.21 -16.90 8.56
C ASN A 103 -10.00 -17.83 8.40
N LEU A 104 -9.75 -18.61 9.46
CA LEU A 104 -8.53 -19.39 9.70
C LEU A 104 -8.64 -20.76 9.03
N LYS A 105 -7.67 -21.12 8.17
CA LYS A 105 -7.53 -22.48 7.61
C LYS A 105 -6.98 -23.44 8.67
N SER A 106 -7.87 -24.19 9.32
CA SER A 106 -7.53 -25.11 10.42
C SER A 106 -6.80 -26.39 9.98
N ASP A 107 -6.69 -26.64 8.67
CA ASP A 107 -5.85 -27.67 8.07
C ASP A 107 -4.37 -27.23 7.92
N LEU A 108 -4.14 -25.92 7.75
CA LEU A 108 -2.80 -25.32 7.67
C LEU A 108 -2.29 -24.79 9.02
N ILE A 109 -3.18 -24.46 9.95
CA ILE A 109 -2.83 -23.90 11.26
C ILE A 109 -2.65 -25.03 12.29
N PRO A 110 -1.50 -25.12 12.98
CA PRO A 110 -1.23 -26.17 13.96
C PRO A 110 -2.25 -26.24 15.10
N THR A 111 -2.50 -27.46 15.58
CA THR A 111 -3.58 -27.76 16.55
C THR A 111 -3.36 -27.07 17.90
N THR A 112 -2.11 -26.84 18.32
CA THR A 112 -1.77 -26.05 19.53
C THR A 112 -2.15 -24.58 19.38
N VAL A 113 -1.83 -23.94 18.25
CA VAL A 113 -2.19 -22.54 17.96
C VAL A 113 -3.71 -22.35 17.98
N LEU A 114 -4.49 -23.30 17.46
CA LEU A 114 -5.95 -23.29 17.57
C LEU A 114 -6.47 -23.47 19.02
N GLN A 115 -5.71 -24.14 19.89
CA GLN A 115 -6.04 -24.26 21.32
C GLN A 115 -5.75 -22.96 22.07
N ASP A 116 -4.60 -22.33 21.80
CA ASP A 116 -4.19 -21.05 22.41
C ASP A 116 -5.15 -19.90 22.03
N LEU A 117 -5.64 -19.88 20.78
CA LEU A 117 -6.72 -18.98 20.31
C LEU A 117 -8.10 -19.26 20.96
N GLY A 118 -8.21 -20.23 21.89
CA GLY A 118 -9.46 -20.59 22.55
C GLY A 118 -10.44 -21.41 21.67
N LEU A 119 -10.05 -21.75 20.45
CA LEU A 119 -10.86 -22.55 19.50
C LEU A 119 -10.78 -24.07 19.78
N GLY A 120 -10.08 -24.46 20.86
CA GLY A 120 -9.84 -25.84 21.28
C GLY A 120 -11.09 -26.72 21.43
N GLU A 121 -12.26 -26.16 21.76
CA GLU A 121 -13.51 -26.93 21.88
C GLU A 121 -14.13 -27.32 20.52
N VAL A 122 -13.69 -26.73 19.40
CA VAL A 122 -14.15 -27.09 18.04
C VAL A 122 -13.38 -28.29 17.47
N ILE A 123 -12.14 -28.48 17.92
CA ILE A 123 -11.19 -29.49 17.44
C ILE A 123 -11.70 -30.95 17.50
N PRO A 124 -12.49 -31.39 18.51
CA PRO A 124 -13.00 -32.77 18.56
C PRO A 124 -13.88 -33.17 17.37
N ASP A 125 -14.66 -32.23 16.82
CA ASP A 125 -15.53 -32.48 15.65
C ASP A 125 -14.74 -32.45 14.32
N LEU A 126 -13.54 -31.87 14.33
CA LEU A 126 -12.58 -31.89 13.21
C LEU A 126 -11.68 -33.15 13.21
N GLY A 127 -11.66 -33.91 14.31
CA GLY A 127 -10.91 -35.16 14.44
C GLY A 127 -9.40 -35.00 14.71
N LEU A 128 -8.90 -33.76 14.86
CA LEU A 128 -7.48 -33.43 15.07
C LEU A 128 -7.08 -33.58 16.56
N GLY A 129 -7.18 -34.80 17.08
CA GLY A 129 -6.90 -35.13 18.48
C GLY A 129 -5.40 -35.19 18.85
N GLY A 130 -4.68 -34.08 18.73
CA GLY A 130 -3.33 -33.86 19.28
C GLY A 130 -3.35 -33.41 20.75
N GLY A 131 -2.30 -33.70 21.52
CA GLY A 131 -2.31 -33.53 22.98
C GLY A 131 -1.28 -32.55 23.52
N ASP A 132 -1.77 -31.38 23.96
CA ASP A 132 -1.19 -30.44 24.94
C ASP A 132 0.30 -30.60 25.26
N SER A 133 1.11 -29.71 24.67
CA SER A 133 2.49 -29.45 25.08
C SER A 133 2.73 -27.96 25.32
N GLY A 134 1.85 -27.33 26.11
CA GLY A 134 1.78 -25.90 26.45
C GLY A 134 2.99 -25.02 26.13
N GLY A 135 2.82 -24.22 25.07
CA GLY A 135 3.78 -23.27 24.52
C GLY A 135 3.44 -23.02 23.05
N THR A 136 3.66 -21.81 22.55
CA THR A 136 3.25 -21.34 21.20
C THR A 136 3.85 -22.12 20.02
N VAL A 137 4.73 -23.09 20.28
CA VAL A 137 5.38 -23.89 19.25
C VAL A 137 4.40 -24.97 18.74
N PRO A 138 4.13 -25.03 17.43
CA PRO A 138 3.44 -26.12 16.75
C PRO A 138 3.98 -27.53 17.02
N ASP A 139 3.15 -28.54 16.73
CA ASP A 139 3.53 -29.97 16.76
C ASP A 139 4.73 -30.32 15.84
N ASP A 140 5.08 -29.47 14.86
CA ASP A 140 6.26 -29.65 13.99
C ASP A 140 7.55 -28.99 14.53
N GLY A 141 7.47 -28.22 15.62
CA GLY A 141 8.61 -27.57 16.27
C GLY A 141 9.00 -26.21 15.72
N LEU A 142 8.29 -25.66 14.73
CA LEU A 142 8.64 -24.41 14.06
C LEU A 142 7.85 -23.20 14.62
N ARG A 143 8.57 -22.25 15.23
CA ARG A 143 8.06 -20.89 15.48
C ARG A 143 7.66 -20.20 14.19
N ARG A 144 6.73 -19.25 14.29
CA ARG A 144 6.06 -18.72 13.10
C ARG A 144 6.36 -17.27 12.81
N GLU A 145 6.68 -17.05 11.55
CA GLU A 145 6.76 -15.75 10.90
C GLU A 145 5.68 -15.71 9.83
N TYR A 146 5.01 -14.57 9.73
CA TYR A 146 3.95 -14.33 8.79
C TYR A 146 4.23 -13.07 7.98
N LEU A 147 3.83 -13.10 6.71
CA LEU A 147 3.69 -11.90 5.91
C LEU A 147 2.22 -11.48 5.94
N VAL A 148 1.91 -10.38 6.63
CA VAL A 148 0.58 -9.77 6.62
C VAL A 148 0.50 -8.81 5.45
N VAL A 149 -0.46 -9.03 4.55
CA VAL A 149 -0.67 -8.24 3.33
C VAL A 149 -2.02 -7.53 3.42
N TRP A 150 -2.06 -6.21 3.26
CA TRP A 150 -3.28 -5.42 3.20
C TRP A 150 -3.77 -5.36 1.74
N ALA A 151 -4.95 -5.91 1.47
CA ALA A 151 -5.42 -6.17 0.12
C ALA A 151 -6.87 -5.71 -0.12
N GLY A 152 -7.09 -5.00 -1.22
CA GLY A 152 -8.42 -4.57 -1.65
C GLY A 152 -9.16 -5.67 -2.39
N ASP A 153 -10.41 -5.95 -2.02
CA ASP A 153 -11.21 -6.97 -2.71
C ASP A 153 -11.81 -6.39 -4.02
N ASN A 154 -12.55 -7.22 -4.76
CA ASN A 154 -13.25 -6.89 -5.99
C ASN A 154 -14.22 -5.71 -5.79
N ASN A 155 -13.94 -4.57 -6.42
CA ASN A 155 -14.62 -3.29 -6.25
C ASN A 155 -15.51 -2.96 -7.48
N ILE A 156 -16.50 -2.06 -7.30
CA ILE A 156 -17.46 -1.75 -8.36
C ILE A 156 -16.83 -1.09 -9.60
N LEU A 157 -15.62 -0.54 -9.44
CA LEU A 157 -14.84 0.18 -10.45
C LEU A 157 -13.94 -0.72 -11.31
N ASP A 158 -13.68 -1.96 -10.87
CA ASP A 158 -12.86 -2.95 -11.60
C ASP A 158 -13.62 -3.48 -12.84
N ARG A 159 -14.92 -3.23 -12.89
CA ARG A 159 -15.87 -3.59 -13.95
C ARG A 159 -15.71 -2.72 -15.20
N THR A 160 -15.66 -3.35 -16.39
CA THR A 160 -15.50 -2.58 -17.64
C THR A 160 -16.75 -1.73 -17.95
N GLY A 161 -16.58 -0.71 -18.78
CA GLY A 161 -17.66 0.21 -19.20
C GLY A 161 -18.88 -0.40 -19.92
N LYS A 162 -18.96 -1.74 -20.02
CA LYS A 162 -20.20 -2.48 -20.35
C LYS A 162 -20.87 -3.07 -19.12
N GLU A 163 -20.13 -3.63 -18.16
CA GLU A 163 -20.68 -4.14 -16.89
C GLU A 163 -21.23 -3.01 -16.01
N LEU A 164 -20.69 -1.78 -16.13
CA LEU A 164 -21.19 -0.57 -15.46
C LEU A 164 -22.67 -0.24 -15.78
N THR A 165 -23.32 -0.87 -16.77
CA THR A 165 -24.73 -0.62 -17.10
C THR A 165 -25.74 -1.34 -16.20
N SER A 166 -25.27 -2.07 -15.18
CA SER A 166 -26.09 -2.89 -14.27
C SER A 166 -25.92 -2.56 -12.78
N LEU A 167 -25.20 -1.49 -12.46
CA LEU A 167 -24.89 -1.11 -11.07
C LEU A 167 -26.10 -0.52 -10.33
N PRO A 168 -26.15 -0.66 -8.98
CA PRO A 168 -27.09 0.10 -8.15
C PRO A 168 -26.85 1.62 -8.24
N GLU A 169 -27.88 2.42 -7.99
CA GLU A 169 -27.79 3.90 -8.04
C GLU A 169 -26.96 4.51 -6.89
N VAL A 170 -26.66 3.73 -5.85
CA VAL A 170 -25.87 4.10 -4.67
C VAL A 170 -25.02 2.90 -4.25
N VAL A 171 -23.76 3.14 -3.90
CA VAL A 171 -22.87 2.18 -3.23
C VAL A 171 -22.98 2.39 -1.71
N ASN A 172 -23.16 1.31 -0.96
CA ASN A 172 -23.18 1.34 0.51
C ASN A 172 -22.86 -0.05 1.11
N SER A 173 -22.79 -0.12 2.44
CA SER A 173 -22.56 -1.36 3.20
C SER A 173 -23.64 -2.43 3.03
N ASP A 174 -24.83 -2.13 2.49
CA ASP A 174 -25.86 -3.14 2.22
C ASP A 174 -25.52 -4.00 0.99
N LEU A 175 -24.50 -3.60 0.22
CA LEU A 175 -23.97 -4.38 -0.91
C LEU A 175 -22.92 -5.42 -0.49
N LEU A 176 -22.36 -5.31 0.73
CA LEU A 176 -21.47 -6.33 1.30
C LEU A 176 -22.11 -7.71 1.19
N GLY A 177 -21.35 -8.68 0.70
CA GLY A 177 -21.86 -10.03 0.50
C GLY A 177 -22.62 -10.26 -0.82
N THR A 178 -22.66 -9.28 -1.72
CA THR A 178 -23.29 -9.44 -3.04
C THR A 178 -22.27 -9.87 -4.08
N GLN A 179 -22.34 -11.14 -4.48
CA GLN A 179 -21.45 -11.75 -5.48
C GLN A 179 -21.33 -10.89 -6.75
N ASP A 180 -20.13 -10.88 -7.33
CA ASP A 180 -19.69 -10.06 -8.47
C ASP A 180 -19.68 -8.53 -8.27
N LEU A 181 -20.19 -7.97 -7.16
CA LEU A 181 -20.37 -6.51 -7.01
C LEU A 181 -19.31 -5.82 -6.13
N ILE A 182 -19.26 -6.17 -4.83
CA ILE A 182 -18.35 -5.57 -3.84
C ILE A 182 -18.00 -6.64 -2.80
N GLY A 183 -16.71 -6.96 -2.68
CA GLY A 183 -16.17 -7.81 -1.62
C GLY A 183 -15.69 -7.01 -0.39
N PRO A 184 -15.44 -7.66 0.76
CA PRO A 184 -14.89 -7.01 1.94
C PRO A 184 -13.35 -6.98 1.94
N ASP A 185 -12.77 -5.78 1.86
CA ASP A 185 -11.31 -5.56 1.98
C ASP A 185 -10.70 -6.29 3.19
N PHE A 186 -9.48 -6.84 3.05
CA PHE A 186 -8.95 -7.81 4.02
C PHE A 186 -7.43 -7.80 4.18
N PHE A 187 -6.99 -8.23 5.36
CA PHE A 187 -5.62 -8.64 5.61
C PHE A 187 -5.46 -10.13 5.27
N ALA A 188 -4.63 -10.46 4.29
CA ALA A 188 -4.17 -11.83 4.08
C ALA A 188 -2.98 -12.11 5.00
N VAL A 189 -3.05 -13.19 5.78
CA VAL A 189 -1.91 -13.66 6.59
C VAL A 189 -1.32 -14.88 5.91
N VAL A 190 -0.08 -14.74 5.46
CA VAL A 190 0.68 -15.76 4.73
C VAL A 190 1.76 -16.34 5.65
N ASP A 191 1.92 -17.65 5.71
CA ASP A 191 3.04 -18.27 6.42
C ASP A 191 4.37 -18.04 5.66
N ALA A 192 5.26 -17.27 6.27
CA ALA A 192 6.59 -16.92 5.75
C ALA A 192 7.71 -17.73 6.45
N THR A 193 7.35 -18.70 7.30
CA THR A 193 8.29 -19.58 7.99
C THR A 193 9.00 -20.51 7.00
N LYS A 194 10.23 -20.18 6.58
CA LYS A 194 10.96 -20.95 5.56
C LYS A 194 11.20 -22.40 6.01
N GLY A 195 10.86 -23.36 5.14
CA GLY A 195 10.86 -24.80 5.45
C GLY A 195 9.57 -25.34 6.09
N SER A 196 8.58 -24.49 6.34
CA SER A 196 7.24 -24.90 6.78
C SER A 196 6.47 -25.69 5.71
N PRO A 197 5.65 -26.70 6.07
CA PRO A 197 4.68 -27.32 5.15
C PRO A 197 3.62 -26.36 4.58
N SER A 198 3.45 -25.19 5.20
CA SER A 198 2.55 -24.10 4.78
C SER A 198 3.26 -22.84 4.28
N TYR A 199 4.59 -22.86 4.10
CA TYR A 199 5.34 -21.75 3.50
C TYR A 199 4.70 -21.33 2.17
N GLY A 200 4.50 -20.02 1.98
CA GLY A 200 3.85 -19.48 0.78
C GLY A 200 2.33 -19.72 0.70
N LYS A 201 1.64 -20.02 1.82
CA LYS A 201 0.18 -20.21 1.82
C LYS A 201 -0.54 -19.18 2.66
N VAL A 202 -1.68 -18.71 2.16
CA VAL A 202 -2.62 -17.88 2.92
C VAL A 202 -3.29 -18.76 3.99
N VAL A 203 -2.95 -18.55 5.26
CA VAL A 203 -3.48 -19.31 6.42
C VAL A 203 -4.70 -18.63 7.05
N ASN A 204 -4.85 -17.32 6.86
CA ASN A 204 -5.99 -16.53 7.34
C ASN A 204 -6.33 -15.42 6.33
N THR A 205 -7.61 -15.06 6.23
CA THR A 205 -8.00 -13.73 5.72
C THR A 205 -8.92 -13.04 6.72
N ALA A 206 -8.46 -11.91 7.22
CA ALA A 206 -9.14 -11.06 8.19
C ALA A 206 -9.86 -9.90 7.48
N THR A 207 -11.17 -10.05 7.25
CA THR A 207 -12.01 -9.09 6.52
C THR A 207 -12.49 -7.96 7.44
N VAL A 208 -12.45 -6.71 6.97
CA VAL A 208 -12.96 -5.55 7.74
C VAL A 208 -14.43 -5.23 7.42
N GLY A 209 -15.06 -4.41 8.25
CA GLY A 209 -16.38 -3.81 7.97
C GLY A 209 -16.82 -2.81 9.06
N PRO A 210 -17.90 -2.03 8.83
CA PRO A 210 -18.85 -2.09 7.72
C PRO A 210 -18.42 -1.35 6.44
N LEU A 211 -17.25 -0.71 6.42
CA LEU A 211 -16.77 0.06 5.27
C LEU A 211 -16.33 -0.84 4.10
N VAL A 212 -16.46 -0.32 2.89
CA VAL A 212 -16.17 -0.98 1.61
C VAL A 212 -15.51 -0.02 0.64
N GLU A 213 -14.86 -0.57 -0.39
CA GLU A 213 -14.08 0.19 -1.37
C GLU A 213 -13.06 1.10 -0.66
N ASN A 214 -12.42 0.59 0.39
CA ASN A 214 -11.52 1.37 1.24
C ASN A 214 -10.27 1.85 0.48
N GLU A 215 -9.92 1.14 -0.61
CA GLU A 215 -8.62 1.19 -1.27
C GLU A 215 -7.48 0.98 -0.26
N PRO A 216 -7.29 -0.27 0.22
CA PRO A 216 -6.14 -0.67 1.00
C PRO A 216 -4.81 -0.18 0.41
N HIS A 217 -4.09 0.63 1.19
CA HIS A 217 -2.84 1.25 0.75
C HIS A 217 -1.68 0.92 1.71
N HIS A 218 -0.91 1.91 2.18
CA HIS A 218 0.27 1.63 3.02
C HIS A 218 -0.09 1.21 4.45
N MET A 219 0.85 0.50 5.05
CA MET A 219 0.96 0.29 6.50
C MET A 219 2.25 0.99 6.98
N GLN A 220 2.78 0.64 8.16
CA GLN A 220 4.18 0.96 8.44
C GLN A 220 5.16 0.15 7.57
N TYR A 221 6.43 0.59 7.51
CA TYR A 221 7.50 0.00 6.68
C TYR A 221 8.20 -1.22 7.29
N ILE A 222 8.12 -1.34 8.61
CA ILE A 222 8.83 -2.33 9.42
C ILE A 222 8.01 -2.62 10.69
N TRP A 223 8.05 -3.86 11.16
CA TRP A 223 7.40 -4.26 12.41
C TRP A 223 8.46 -4.57 13.47
N HIS A 224 8.17 -4.17 14.70
CA HIS A 224 8.97 -4.46 15.89
C HIS A 224 8.08 -5.15 16.92
N LYS A 225 8.69 -5.85 17.87
CA LYS A 225 7.97 -6.57 18.92
C LYS A 225 6.93 -5.69 19.62
N GLY A 226 5.68 -6.16 19.73
CA GLY A 226 4.56 -5.45 20.34
C GLY A 226 3.93 -4.34 19.50
N ASN A 227 4.38 -4.11 18.26
CA ASN A 227 3.77 -3.12 17.38
C ASN A 227 2.37 -3.59 16.91
N ASN A 228 1.39 -2.70 17.04
CA ASN A 228 0.15 -2.80 16.27
C ASN A 228 0.46 -2.49 14.79
N ILE A 229 -0.32 -3.04 13.87
CA ILE A 229 -0.33 -2.60 12.46
C ILE A 229 -1.26 -1.39 12.35
N PHE A 230 -0.76 -0.30 11.78
CA PHE A 230 -1.56 0.86 11.37
C PHE A 230 -1.71 0.79 9.84
N ALA A 231 -2.94 0.83 9.33
CA ALA A 231 -3.23 0.56 7.92
C ALA A 231 -4.25 1.55 7.32
N GLY A 232 -3.89 2.17 6.20
CA GLY A 232 -4.73 3.18 5.54
C GLY A 232 -5.84 2.59 4.66
N GLY A 233 -7.05 3.11 4.83
CA GLY A 233 -8.14 3.04 3.85
C GLY A 233 -8.18 4.36 3.07
N LEU A 234 -7.53 4.40 1.91
CA LEU A 234 -7.21 5.64 1.20
C LEU A 234 -8.43 6.35 0.57
N PHE A 235 -9.47 5.61 0.17
CA PHE A 235 -10.73 6.18 -0.35
C PHE A 235 -11.76 6.46 0.75
N THR A 236 -11.78 5.68 1.84
CA THR A 236 -12.73 5.81 2.95
C THR A 236 -12.24 6.71 4.08
N ASP A 237 -10.96 7.09 4.04
CA ASP A 237 -10.34 8.07 4.94
C ASP A 237 -10.32 7.60 6.41
N VAL A 238 -9.81 6.39 6.60
CA VAL A 238 -9.71 5.72 7.90
C VAL A 238 -8.33 5.13 8.14
N THR A 239 -7.88 5.16 9.39
CA THR A 239 -6.75 4.33 9.85
C THR A 239 -7.30 3.16 10.66
N TYR A 240 -7.11 1.93 10.17
CA TYR A 240 -7.32 0.72 10.95
C TYR A 240 -6.12 0.47 11.86
N VAL A 241 -6.35 0.15 13.14
CA VAL A 241 -5.31 -0.31 14.07
C VAL A 241 -5.58 -1.75 14.47
N ILE A 242 -4.65 -2.62 14.10
CA ILE A 242 -4.76 -4.08 14.19
C ILE A 242 -3.73 -4.62 15.18
N ASP A 243 -4.19 -5.36 16.18
CA ASP A 243 -3.34 -6.08 17.13
C ASP A 243 -2.83 -7.40 16.50
N THR A 244 -1.52 -7.64 16.60
CA THR A 244 -0.82 -8.82 16.05
C THR A 244 -0.29 -9.77 17.13
N SER A 245 -0.69 -9.61 18.40
CA SER A 245 -0.17 -10.43 19.52
C SER A 245 -0.64 -11.89 19.49
N GLN A 246 -1.65 -12.22 18.67
CA GLN A 246 -2.28 -13.54 18.57
C GLN A 246 -2.22 -14.15 17.15
N LEU A 247 -1.14 -13.89 16.41
CA LEU A 247 -0.93 -14.42 15.06
C LEU A 247 -1.08 -15.96 14.99
N PRO A 248 -1.66 -16.52 13.91
CA PRO A 248 -2.08 -15.85 12.66
C PRO A 248 -3.45 -15.16 12.72
N ALA A 249 -4.12 -15.14 13.88
CA ALA A 249 -5.32 -14.31 14.06
C ALA A 249 -4.92 -12.84 14.28
N LEU A 250 -5.83 -11.94 13.91
CA LEU A 250 -5.70 -10.49 14.04
C LEU A 250 -6.91 -9.94 14.81
N GLU A 251 -6.74 -8.87 15.58
CA GLU A 251 -7.83 -8.20 16.30
C GLU A 251 -7.92 -6.72 15.92
N LEU A 252 -9.13 -6.24 15.60
CA LEU A 252 -9.38 -4.82 15.40
C LEU A 252 -9.35 -4.10 16.75
N LYS A 253 -8.27 -3.39 17.02
CA LYS A 253 -8.06 -2.61 18.25
C LYS A 253 -8.75 -1.24 18.17
N HIS A 254 -8.67 -0.57 17.00
CA HIS A 254 -9.28 0.73 16.78
C HIS A 254 -9.55 1.02 15.30
N VAL A 255 -10.44 1.99 15.03
CA VAL A 255 -10.61 2.64 13.72
C VAL A 255 -10.67 4.13 13.97
N ASN A 256 -9.65 4.85 13.49
CA ASN A 256 -9.62 6.30 13.42
C ASN A 256 -10.45 6.74 12.19
N LEU A 257 -11.41 7.64 12.37
CA LEU A 257 -12.38 8.06 11.35
C LEU A 257 -12.07 9.48 10.81
N PRO A 258 -12.67 9.91 9.68
CA PRO A 258 -12.49 11.29 9.18
C PRO A 258 -12.89 12.37 10.20
N THR A 259 -13.77 12.02 11.15
CA THR A 259 -14.19 12.88 12.26
C THR A 259 -13.11 13.14 13.30
N ASP A 260 -12.05 12.33 13.29
CA ASP A 260 -10.98 12.31 14.30
C ASP A 260 -9.69 12.96 13.77
N THR A 261 -9.61 13.27 12.47
CA THR A 261 -8.53 14.00 11.77
C THR A 261 -9.13 15.02 10.78
N LEU A 262 -9.83 16.02 11.32
CA LEU A 262 -10.62 16.99 10.56
C LEU A 262 -9.80 17.90 9.62
N CYS A 263 -8.51 18.06 9.89
CA CYS A 263 -7.60 18.88 9.09
C CYS A 263 -6.83 18.11 8.01
N GLY A 264 -6.89 16.79 8.02
CA GLY A 264 -6.38 15.90 6.99
C GLY A 264 -7.49 15.32 6.12
N SER A 265 -7.05 14.41 5.24
CA SER A 265 -7.79 13.26 4.71
C SER A 265 -6.81 12.37 3.93
N VAL A 266 -7.23 11.20 3.48
CA VAL A 266 -6.43 10.28 2.66
C VAL A 266 -5.17 9.84 3.42
N PRO A 267 -5.33 9.02 4.49
CA PRO A 267 -4.22 8.44 5.21
C PRO A 267 -3.45 7.51 4.28
N ASP A 268 -2.14 7.68 4.29
CA ASP A 268 -1.22 7.03 3.38
C ASP A 268 -0.29 6.09 4.15
N ALA A 269 0.87 6.56 4.61
CA ALA A 269 1.92 5.75 5.23
C ALA A 269 2.15 6.08 6.71
N TYR A 270 2.78 5.14 7.43
CA TYR A 270 2.94 5.21 8.88
C TYR A 270 4.37 4.89 9.35
N TRP A 271 4.70 5.40 10.54
CA TRP A 271 5.85 4.93 11.31
C TRP A 271 5.46 4.74 12.78
N VAL A 272 5.65 3.54 13.30
CA VAL A 272 5.38 3.20 14.71
C VAL A 272 6.58 3.57 15.59
N THR A 273 6.34 4.33 16.65
CA THR A 273 7.36 4.81 17.60
C THR A 273 7.57 3.82 18.76
N LYS A 274 8.65 4.00 19.54
CA LYS A 274 9.03 3.09 20.65
C LYS A 274 8.02 3.01 21.80
N ASP A 275 6.99 3.84 21.78
CA ASP A 275 5.87 3.84 22.73
C ASP A 275 4.63 3.10 22.20
N GLY A 276 4.71 2.45 21.04
CA GLY A 276 3.62 1.70 20.41
C GLY A 276 2.59 2.55 19.66
N GLY A 277 2.66 3.88 19.77
CA GLY A 277 1.92 4.82 18.93
C GLY A 277 2.55 5.00 17.55
N ALA A 278 2.01 5.89 16.73
CA ALA A 278 2.49 6.11 15.38
C ALA A 278 2.43 7.58 14.95
N TYR A 279 3.24 7.91 13.95
CA TYR A 279 2.95 9.03 13.05
C TYR A 279 2.35 8.48 11.76
N GLY A 280 1.33 9.14 11.22
CA GLY A 280 0.73 8.84 9.92
C GLY A 280 0.72 10.06 9.02
N THR A 281 0.96 9.88 7.72
CA THR A 281 0.80 10.94 6.73
C THR A 281 -0.61 10.92 6.17
N TYR A 282 -1.23 12.10 6.10
CA TYR A 282 -2.54 12.29 5.52
C TYR A 282 -2.34 13.21 4.31
N MET A 283 -2.30 12.62 3.12
CA MET A 283 -1.93 13.32 1.88
C MET A 283 -2.91 14.43 1.52
N GLY A 284 -4.19 14.20 1.80
CA GLY A 284 -5.31 15.06 1.44
C GLY A 284 -5.49 16.19 2.44
N GLY A 285 -5.95 17.34 1.95
CA GLY A 285 -6.37 18.43 2.82
C GLY A 285 -7.72 18.21 3.51
N PRO A 286 -8.11 19.13 4.42
CA PRO A 286 -9.26 18.99 5.30
C PRO A 286 -10.50 18.49 4.58
N ASP A 287 -11.14 17.45 5.12
CA ASP A 287 -12.36 16.79 4.65
C ASP A 287 -13.37 17.78 4.03
N VAL A 288 -13.69 18.85 4.75
CA VAL A 288 -14.53 19.97 4.25
C VAL A 288 -13.67 21.16 3.77
N PRO A 289 -13.85 21.66 2.52
CA PRO A 289 -13.09 22.81 2.01
C PRO A 289 -13.38 24.10 2.78
N GLY A 290 -12.34 24.70 3.36
CA GLY A 290 -12.47 25.88 4.21
C GLY A 290 -11.29 26.08 5.15
N PRO A 291 -11.45 26.90 6.22
CA PRO A 291 -10.47 26.99 7.29
C PRO A 291 -10.53 25.78 8.22
N CYS A 292 -9.41 25.06 8.38
CA CYS A 292 -9.23 24.08 9.46
C CYS A 292 -8.20 24.60 10.47
N THR A 293 -8.36 24.26 11.75
CA THR A 293 -7.53 24.74 12.86
C THR A 293 -6.92 23.54 13.58
N TYR A 294 -5.59 23.47 13.53
CA TYR A 294 -4.76 22.35 13.94
C TYR A 294 -4.54 22.36 15.46
N SER A 295 -3.93 21.30 15.99
CA SER A 295 -3.65 21.16 17.44
C SER A 295 -2.71 22.24 17.98
N ASP A 296 -1.87 22.86 17.14
CA ASP A 296 -1.04 24.03 17.48
C ASP A 296 -1.85 25.35 17.66
N GLY A 297 -3.17 25.31 17.40
CA GLY A 297 -4.08 26.45 17.46
C GLY A 297 -3.97 27.41 16.25
N THR A 298 -3.20 27.07 15.23
CA THR A 298 -3.10 27.83 13.98
C THR A 298 -4.08 27.31 12.94
N THR A 299 -4.46 28.17 11.99
CA THR A 299 -5.43 27.84 10.94
C THR A 299 -4.72 27.75 9.58
N ARG A 300 -5.15 26.83 8.70
CA ARG A 300 -4.85 26.85 7.25
C ARG A 300 -6.15 26.86 6.45
N ILE A 301 -6.08 27.20 5.17
CA ILE A 301 -7.21 27.06 4.25
C ILE A 301 -6.96 25.84 3.37
N GLY A 302 -7.87 24.86 3.42
CA GLY A 302 -7.86 23.67 2.58
C GLY A 302 -8.86 23.73 1.43
N ASN A 303 -8.62 22.94 0.37
CA ASN A 303 -9.51 22.82 -0.80
C ASN A 303 -10.37 21.54 -0.80
N GLY A 304 -10.57 20.92 0.38
CA GLY A 304 -11.47 19.79 0.63
C GLY A 304 -10.79 18.42 0.58
N PHE A 305 -11.47 17.37 1.08
CA PHE A 305 -11.12 15.95 1.02
C PHE A 305 -10.24 15.55 -0.17
N ALA A 306 -9.15 14.80 0.04
CA ALA A 306 -8.17 14.42 -0.99
C ALA A 306 -7.45 15.61 -1.66
N GLY A 307 -7.49 16.79 -1.04
CA GLY A 307 -6.99 18.04 -1.60
C GLY A 307 -5.60 18.43 -1.11
N SER A 308 -5.41 19.72 -0.84
CA SER A 308 -4.23 20.31 -0.19
C SER A 308 -4.69 21.39 0.82
N PRO A 309 -3.88 21.76 1.84
CA PRO A 309 -2.66 21.09 2.28
C PRO A 309 -2.98 19.83 3.08
N GLY A 310 -2.27 18.74 2.84
CA GLY A 310 -2.27 17.59 3.76
C GLY A 310 -1.50 17.87 5.06
N GLU A 311 -1.35 16.85 5.89
CA GLU A 311 -0.82 16.96 7.24
C GLU A 311 -0.06 15.73 7.74
N LEU A 312 0.58 15.87 8.90
CA LEU A 312 1.15 14.79 9.67
C LEU A 312 0.28 14.60 10.93
N VAL A 313 -0.21 13.39 11.15
CA VAL A 313 -1.02 13.03 12.32
C VAL A 313 -0.17 12.22 13.29
N ARG A 314 -0.30 12.48 14.59
CA ARG A 314 0.23 11.65 15.67
C ARG A 314 -0.91 10.87 16.31
N LEU A 315 -0.79 9.55 16.30
CA LEU A 315 -1.71 8.59 16.89
C LEU A 315 -1.05 7.93 18.12
N ASN A 316 -1.81 7.66 19.18
CA ASN A 316 -1.29 6.92 20.34
C ASN A 316 -1.28 5.40 20.09
N GLU A 317 -0.81 4.63 21.09
CA GLU A 317 -0.76 3.14 21.06
C GLU A 317 -2.11 2.46 20.80
N ASN A 318 -3.22 3.19 20.90
CA ASN A 318 -4.59 2.73 20.70
C ASN A 318 -5.23 3.33 19.43
N GLY A 319 -4.50 4.08 18.60
CA GLY A 319 -5.04 4.68 17.37
C GLY A 319 -5.81 5.99 17.53
N GLU A 320 -5.90 6.53 18.74
CA GLU A 320 -6.58 7.80 18.99
C GLU A 320 -5.71 8.97 18.52
N THR A 321 -6.31 9.97 17.86
CA THR A 321 -5.62 11.19 17.44
C THR A 321 -5.14 12.00 18.65
N VAL A 322 -3.83 12.21 18.74
CA VAL A 322 -3.19 13.07 19.75
C VAL A 322 -2.96 14.48 19.18
N TYR A 323 -2.52 14.57 17.92
CA TYR A 323 -2.09 15.83 17.32
C TYR A 323 -2.22 15.84 15.78
N GLU A 324 -2.85 16.87 15.24
CA GLU A 324 -2.90 17.23 13.81
C GLU A 324 -1.84 18.32 13.55
N ALA A 325 -0.79 18.03 12.77
CA ALA A 325 0.33 18.95 12.52
C ALA A 325 0.34 19.47 11.06
N PRO A 326 0.22 20.80 10.85
CA PRO A 326 0.04 21.37 9.51
C PRO A 326 1.31 21.27 8.66
N ALA A 327 1.30 20.40 7.64
CA ALA A 327 2.44 20.21 6.75
C ALA A 327 2.75 21.46 5.90
N THR A 328 1.81 22.40 5.73
CA THR A 328 2.08 23.67 5.04
C THR A 328 2.49 24.81 6.00
N PRO A 329 3.53 25.59 5.67
CA PRO A 329 3.86 26.81 6.42
C PRO A 329 2.76 27.90 6.28
N LEU A 330 2.81 28.91 7.17
CA LEU A 330 1.87 30.05 7.15
C LEU A 330 1.95 30.95 5.90
N THR A 331 3.00 30.80 5.09
CA THR A 331 3.23 31.55 3.85
C THR A 331 3.34 30.59 2.67
N ALA A 332 2.68 30.90 1.55
CA ALA A 332 2.74 30.10 0.32
C ALA A 332 4.19 29.77 -0.08
N GLU A 333 4.46 28.49 -0.37
CA GLU A 333 5.80 27.98 -0.66
C GLU A 333 6.29 28.44 -2.04
N THR A 334 5.50 28.19 -3.08
CA THR A 334 5.67 28.81 -4.41
C THR A 334 4.37 28.76 -5.21
N LYS A 335 4.20 29.68 -6.15
CA LYS A 335 3.08 29.72 -7.11
C LYS A 335 3.43 29.17 -8.50
N GLU A 336 4.66 28.69 -8.67
CA GLU A 336 5.22 28.32 -9.99
C GLU A 336 5.48 26.81 -10.14
N ARG A 337 5.49 26.05 -9.03
CA ARG A 337 5.77 24.60 -9.01
C ARG A 337 4.78 23.77 -8.17
N CYS A 338 3.77 24.41 -7.56
CA CYS A 338 2.77 23.81 -6.67
C CYS A 338 1.35 24.25 -7.09
N ASP A 339 0.68 23.50 -7.97
CA ASP A 339 -0.72 23.77 -8.31
C ASP A 339 -1.67 23.12 -7.29
N ASN A 340 -2.83 23.72 -7.01
CA ASN A 340 -3.87 23.16 -6.14
C ASN A 340 -5.23 23.27 -6.85
N ILE A 341 -6.08 22.23 -6.78
CA ILE A 341 -7.37 22.18 -7.50
C ILE A 341 -8.47 21.63 -6.56
N PRO A 342 -9.41 22.49 -6.10
CA PRO A 342 -9.56 23.93 -6.35
C PRO A 342 -8.39 24.81 -5.89
N GLN A 343 -8.20 25.98 -6.52
CA GLN A 343 -7.08 26.86 -6.23
C GLN A 343 -7.15 27.49 -4.83
N LEU A 344 -6.06 27.36 -4.07
CA LEU A 344 -5.90 27.94 -2.73
C LEU A 344 -5.46 29.41 -2.77
N PRO A 345 -5.80 30.22 -1.72
CA PRO A 345 -5.30 31.60 -1.59
C PRO A 345 -3.77 31.67 -1.43
N ALA A 346 -3.20 30.69 -0.74
CA ALA A 346 -1.78 30.42 -0.61
C ALA A 346 -1.50 29.07 -1.29
N ALA A 347 -0.66 29.08 -2.32
CA ALA A 347 -0.29 27.85 -3.03
C ALA A 347 0.70 27.03 -2.20
N THR A 348 0.54 25.71 -2.23
CA THR A 348 1.33 24.79 -1.40
C THR A 348 1.56 23.45 -2.09
N CYS A 349 2.74 22.86 -1.87
CA CYS A 349 3.07 21.51 -2.28
C CYS A 349 2.76 20.45 -1.22
N ALA A 350 2.18 20.83 -0.07
CA ALA A 350 1.91 19.93 1.04
C ALA A 350 0.87 18.85 0.68
N ASN A 351 1.37 17.65 0.39
CA ASN A 351 0.64 16.41 0.17
C ASN A 351 1.55 15.25 0.64
N PRO A 352 1.78 15.13 1.96
CA PRO A 352 2.79 14.24 2.50
C PRO A 352 2.43 12.77 2.25
N HIS A 353 3.39 11.97 1.80
CA HIS A 353 3.22 10.57 1.39
C HIS A 353 4.14 9.69 2.25
N GLY A 354 5.26 9.21 1.70
CA GLY A 354 6.20 8.37 2.44
C GLY A 354 6.79 9.05 3.68
N ILE A 355 7.01 8.27 4.75
CA ILE A 355 7.38 8.75 6.09
C ILE A 355 8.46 7.90 6.76
N GLN A 356 9.40 8.54 7.46
CA GLN A 356 10.42 7.86 8.27
C GLN A 356 10.78 8.68 9.51
N VAL A 357 11.23 8.02 10.58
CA VAL A 357 11.52 8.65 11.87
C VAL A 357 12.89 8.25 12.41
N ARG A 358 13.60 9.22 12.98
CA ARG A 358 14.82 9.02 13.78
C ARG A 358 14.61 9.64 15.16
N GLU A 359 14.00 8.88 16.06
CA GLU A 359 13.77 9.25 17.47
C GLU A 359 15.08 9.53 18.24
N ASP A 360 16.21 9.00 17.79
CA ASP A 360 17.54 9.30 18.37
C ASP A 360 18.12 10.64 17.88
N LEU A 361 17.47 11.28 16.90
CA LEU A 361 17.84 12.56 16.30
C LEU A 361 16.75 13.65 16.48
N ASP A 362 15.71 13.37 17.27
CA ASP A 362 14.51 14.21 17.42
C ASP A 362 13.91 14.68 16.07
N THR A 363 14.05 13.87 15.01
CA THR A 363 13.73 14.28 13.63
C THR A 363 12.90 13.24 12.88
N LEU A 364 11.89 13.72 12.15
CA LEU A 364 11.02 12.95 11.25
C LEU A 364 11.07 13.58 9.85
N ILE A 365 10.93 12.76 8.80
CA ILE A 365 10.86 13.24 7.41
C ILE A 365 9.64 12.69 6.67
N THR A 366 9.11 13.47 5.73
CA THR A 366 8.06 13.03 4.80
C THR A 366 8.35 13.52 3.38
N SER A 367 8.17 12.68 2.37
CA SER A 367 8.07 13.15 0.97
C SER A 367 6.75 13.89 0.75
N ASP A 368 6.64 14.67 -0.34
CA ASP A 368 5.32 15.02 -0.92
C ASP A 368 5.21 14.40 -2.33
N TYR A 369 4.11 13.69 -2.60
CA TYR A 369 3.92 13.00 -3.89
C TYR A 369 3.05 13.78 -4.88
N ASN A 370 1.74 13.89 -4.65
CA ASN A 370 0.77 14.51 -5.58
C ASN A 370 -0.54 14.87 -4.88
N GLU A 371 -1.28 15.91 -5.33
CA GLU A 371 -2.62 16.24 -4.79
C GLU A 371 -3.64 15.11 -5.07
N PRO A 372 -4.07 14.30 -4.06
CA PRO A 372 -4.66 12.98 -4.29
C PRO A 372 -5.92 12.96 -5.15
N ARG A 373 -6.79 13.97 -5.05
CA ARG A 373 -8.03 14.15 -5.85
C ARG A 373 -7.81 13.92 -7.34
N ASN A 374 -6.62 14.26 -7.84
CA ASN A 374 -6.25 14.22 -9.26
C ASN A 374 -5.71 12.85 -9.73
N ILE A 375 -5.64 11.86 -8.83
CA ILE A 375 -5.28 10.45 -9.11
C ILE A 375 -6.32 9.47 -8.54
N ILE A 376 -6.93 9.74 -7.38
CA ILE A 376 -7.83 8.80 -6.68
C ILE A 376 -9.32 9.07 -6.92
N LEU A 377 -9.73 10.28 -7.31
CA LEU A 377 -11.15 10.59 -7.55
C LEU A 377 -11.48 10.81 -9.02
N ASN A 378 -10.58 11.43 -9.79
CA ASN A 378 -10.81 11.82 -11.17
C ASN A 378 -10.12 10.87 -12.17
N PRO A 379 -10.85 10.06 -12.96
CA PRO A 379 -10.28 9.15 -13.97
C PRO A 379 -9.82 9.88 -15.25
N VAL A 380 -9.80 11.21 -15.26
CA VAL A 380 -9.22 12.03 -16.34
C VAL A 380 -7.83 12.48 -15.93
N ALA A 381 -6.85 12.28 -16.82
CA ALA A 381 -5.45 12.66 -16.62
C ALA A 381 -5.30 14.05 -15.99
N ALA A 382 -4.52 14.11 -14.90
CA ALA A 382 -4.33 15.29 -14.06
C ALA A 382 -4.06 16.56 -14.89
N PRO A 383 -4.83 17.66 -14.69
CA PRO A 383 -4.86 18.80 -15.61
C PRO A 383 -3.60 19.69 -15.56
N SER A 384 -2.67 19.43 -14.64
CA SER A 384 -1.35 20.06 -14.60
C SER A 384 -0.27 19.04 -14.21
N SER A 385 0.95 19.29 -14.68
CA SER A 385 2.14 18.55 -14.23
C SER A 385 2.58 18.95 -12.82
N TYR A 386 2.26 20.17 -12.36
CA TYR A 386 2.69 20.72 -11.06
C TYR A 386 1.77 20.35 -9.89
N LEU A 387 0.82 19.44 -10.11
CA LEU A 387 0.11 18.71 -9.06
C LEU A 387 1.04 17.67 -8.40
N ARG A 388 2.00 17.15 -9.17
CA ARG A 388 3.09 16.28 -8.70
C ARG A 388 4.16 17.14 -8.03
N ARG A 389 4.42 16.83 -6.77
CA ARG A 389 5.19 17.67 -5.84
C ARG A 389 6.68 17.38 -5.99
N PRO A 390 7.56 18.38 -5.72
CA PRO A 390 9.00 18.23 -5.79
C PRO A 390 9.67 18.52 -4.42
N THR A 391 9.01 18.15 -3.33
CA THR A 391 9.38 18.58 -1.98
C THR A 391 9.55 17.41 -1.01
N VAL A 392 10.45 17.60 -0.04
CA VAL A 392 10.60 16.77 1.15
C VAL A 392 10.49 17.70 2.36
N ARG A 393 9.78 17.28 3.39
CA ARG A 393 9.58 18.01 4.64
C ARG A 393 10.39 17.35 5.74
N THR A 394 10.97 18.16 6.61
CA THR A 394 11.55 17.69 7.86
C THR A 394 10.81 18.32 9.03
N TRP A 395 10.74 17.56 10.12
CA TRP A 395 9.92 17.83 11.28
C TRP A 395 10.75 17.68 12.55
N ASP A 396 10.54 18.56 13.52
CA ASP A 396 11.09 18.46 14.87
C ASP A 396 10.09 17.69 15.73
N ILE A 397 10.55 16.60 16.34
CA ILE A 397 9.75 15.70 17.20
C ILE A 397 10.35 15.56 18.61
N SER A 398 11.12 16.57 19.06
CA SER A 398 11.65 16.64 20.42
C SER A 398 10.56 16.73 21.51
N ASP A 399 9.33 17.08 21.10
CA ASP A 399 8.08 16.70 21.79
C ASP A 399 7.31 15.74 20.85
N PRO A 400 7.28 14.42 21.14
CA PRO A 400 6.74 13.43 20.22
C PRO A 400 5.20 13.50 20.09
N ASP A 401 4.52 14.11 21.06
CA ASP A 401 3.08 14.33 21.03
C ASP A 401 2.70 15.70 20.44
N ALA A 402 3.67 16.48 19.98
CA ALA A 402 3.46 17.77 19.32
C ALA A 402 4.47 18.02 18.18
N PRO A 403 4.51 17.17 17.13
CA PRO A 403 5.44 17.30 16.02
C PRO A 403 5.27 18.65 15.28
N THR A 404 6.38 19.30 14.92
CA THR A 404 6.35 20.61 14.24
C THR A 404 7.13 20.65 12.93
N LEU A 405 6.56 21.30 11.91
CA LEU A 405 7.21 21.47 10.61
C LEU A 405 8.45 22.37 10.74
N LYS A 406 9.62 21.78 10.51
CA LYS A 406 10.94 22.39 10.72
C LYS A 406 11.49 23.01 9.44
N ALA A 407 11.46 22.28 8.32
CA ALA A 407 11.88 22.77 7.01
C ALA A 407 11.12 22.11 5.86
N VAL A 408 11.07 22.80 4.73
CA VAL A 408 10.60 22.27 3.43
C VAL A 408 11.73 22.45 2.43
N SER A 409 12.30 21.35 1.96
CA SER A 409 13.33 21.35 0.92
C SER A 409 12.69 21.02 -0.43
N PHE A 410 12.95 21.85 -1.43
CA PHE A 410 12.65 21.54 -2.83
C PHE A 410 13.82 20.73 -3.41
N LEU A 411 13.53 19.57 -3.99
CA LEU A 411 14.55 18.77 -4.68
C LEU A 411 14.97 19.52 -5.97
N PRO A 412 16.27 19.52 -6.33
CA PRO A 412 16.76 20.19 -7.54
C PRO A 412 16.18 19.56 -8.82
N ASP A 413 16.10 20.33 -9.91
CA ASP A 413 16.05 19.71 -11.25
C ASP A 413 17.45 19.16 -11.56
N GLY A 414 17.51 18.01 -12.22
CA GLY A 414 18.75 17.42 -12.71
C GLY A 414 19.11 17.93 -14.11
N PRO A 415 20.00 17.22 -14.83
CA PRO A 415 20.51 17.66 -16.13
C PRO A 415 19.66 17.23 -17.34
N ARG A 416 18.64 16.36 -17.17
CA ARG A 416 17.77 15.88 -18.26
C ARG A 416 16.83 16.99 -18.75
N VAL A 417 16.06 16.65 -19.78
CA VAL A 417 14.87 17.42 -20.17
C VAL A 417 13.72 16.43 -20.34
N GLY A 418 12.66 16.64 -19.56
CA GLY A 418 11.46 15.83 -19.54
C GLY A 418 10.76 15.76 -20.90
N LYS A 419 10.26 14.58 -21.26
CA LYS A 419 9.30 14.42 -22.38
C LYS A 419 8.01 15.20 -22.13
N VAL A 420 7.71 15.42 -20.85
CA VAL A 420 6.64 16.27 -20.28
C VAL A 420 7.15 16.83 -18.94
N ALA A 421 6.62 17.97 -18.48
CA ALA A 421 7.09 18.69 -17.28
C ALA A 421 6.84 18.00 -15.92
N HIS A 422 6.34 16.75 -15.93
CA HIS A 422 6.33 15.87 -14.76
C HIS A 422 7.33 14.70 -14.86
N HIS A 423 8.16 14.68 -15.91
CA HIS A 423 9.30 13.79 -16.05
C HIS A 423 10.64 14.54 -15.93
N GLU A 424 10.64 15.70 -15.27
CA GLU A 424 11.85 16.34 -14.72
C GLU A 424 12.18 15.68 -13.37
N GLU A 425 13.43 15.67 -12.94
CA GLU A 425 13.94 14.72 -11.95
C GLU A 425 13.31 14.83 -10.57
N ASN A 426 12.98 16.04 -10.11
CA ASN A 426 12.31 16.23 -8.82
C ASN A 426 10.85 15.80 -8.78
N ARG A 427 10.25 15.25 -9.85
CA ARG A 427 8.79 15.19 -9.96
C ARG A 427 8.14 13.95 -9.35
N ALA A 428 7.18 14.24 -8.46
CA ALA A 428 6.40 13.27 -7.69
C ALA A 428 7.31 12.49 -6.74
N VAL A 429 7.73 13.14 -5.66
CA VAL A 429 8.56 12.51 -4.61
C VAL A 429 7.71 11.46 -3.92
N MET A 430 7.98 10.19 -4.21
CA MET A 430 7.11 9.10 -3.83
C MET A 430 7.45 8.69 -2.40
N GLU A 431 8.57 7.98 -2.26
CA GLU A 431 9.02 7.44 -1.00
C GLU A 431 10.32 8.10 -0.53
N THR A 432 10.52 8.07 0.78
CA THR A 432 11.72 8.57 1.44
C THR A 432 12.18 7.57 2.47
N THR A 433 13.49 7.44 2.64
CA THR A 433 14.09 6.47 3.56
C THR A 433 15.27 7.08 4.29
N VAL A 434 15.43 6.78 5.58
CA VAL A 434 16.55 7.29 6.38
C VAL A 434 17.74 6.34 6.34
N THR A 435 18.93 6.88 6.63
CA THR A 435 20.00 6.07 7.21
C THR A 435 19.60 5.68 8.64
N ASN A 436 20.03 4.52 9.10
CA ASN A 436 19.55 3.84 10.31
C ASN A 436 20.61 3.78 11.41
N GLN A 437 21.91 3.77 11.05
CA GLN A 437 22.99 3.51 12.00
C GLN A 437 23.30 4.72 12.90
N PRO A 438 23.67 4.50 14.18
CA PRO A 438 23.98 5.58 15.12
C PRO A 438 25.10 6.50 14.62
N GLY A 439 24.79 7.80 14.53
CA GLY A 439 25.72 8.83 14.02
C GLY A 439 25.55 9.15 12.53
N ASN A 440 24.96 8.25 11.74
CA ASN A 440 24.47 8.60 10.41
C ASN A 440 23.18 9.43 10.57
N LYS A 441 23.04 10.45 9.72
CA LYS A 441 21.89 11.39 9.69
C LYS A 441 21.37 11.64 8.27
N GLY A 442 21.82 10.84 7.32
CA GLY A 442 21.42 10.99 5.93
C GLY A 442 20.01 10.48 5.68
N ALA A 443 19.41 10.91 4.59
CA ALA A 443 18.16 10.37 4.08
C ALA A 443 18.14 10.43 2.54
N PHE A 444 17.38 9.52 1.95
CA PHE A 444 17.13 9.42 0.53
C PHE A 444 15.67 9.73 0.20
N ALA A 445 15.41 10.18 -1.03
CA ALA A 445 14.06 10.37 -1.55
C ALA A 445 14.02 9.93 -3.03
N SER A 446 13.01 9.14 -3.40
CA SER A 446 12.80 8.67 -4.78
C SER A 446 11.73 9.50 -5.47
N THR A 447 11.82 9.65 -6.79
CA THR A 447 10.78 10.33 -7.59
C THR A 447 10.15 9.37 -8.60
N MET A 448 8.85 9.12 -8.45
CA MET A 448 8.12 8.19 -9.30
C MET A 448 8.12 8.61 -10.76
N GLN A 449 7.93 9.92 -10.99
CA GLN A 449 7.70 10.46 -12.34
C GLN A 449 8.98 11.10 -12.90
N GLY A 450 9.86 11.64 -12.05
CA GLY A 450 11.21 12.05 -12.45
C GLY A 450 12.15 10.86 -12.75
N GLY A 451 12.08 9.79 -11.96
CA GLY A 451 12.98 8.64 -12.09
C GLY A 451 14.39 8.96 -11.63
N ALA A 452 14.50 9.51 -10.43
CA ALA A 452 15.73 9.93 -9.76
C ALA A 452 15.70 9.53 -8.27
N ILE A 453 16.88 9.41 -7.68
CA ILE A 453 17.10 9.23 -6.25
C ILE A 453 17.99 10.37 -5.75
N PHE A 454 17.49 11.07 -4.74
CA PHE A 454 18.15 12.20 -4.10
C PHE A 454 18.68 11.80 -2.72
N TYR A 455 19.75 12.45 -2.26
CA TYR A 455 20.31 12.29 -0.92
C TYR A 455 20.48 13.63 -0.22
N SER A 456 20.29 13.64 1.10
CA SER A 456 20.74 14.68 2.01
C SER A 456 21.57 14.05 3.14
N PRO A 457 22.76 14.58 3.50
CA PRO A 457 23.63 13.97 4.50
C PRO A 457 23.25 14.28 5.96
N ASP A 458 22.46 15.32 6.22
CA ASP A 458 22.05 15.69 7.58
C ASP A 458 20.62 16.29 7.62
N ILE A 459 19.62 15.44 7.86
CA ILE A 459 18.22 15.86 8.09
C ILE A 459 18.01 16.67 9.37
N THR A 460 18.97 16.62 10.30
CA THR A 460 18.93 17.42 11.53
C THR A 460 19.30 18.89 11.28
N ALA A 461 19.87 19.22 10.12
CA ALA A 461 20.15 20.59 9.70
C ALA A 461 18.87 21.47 9.67
N ALA A 462 19.05 22.78 9.83
CA ALA A 462 17.96 23.75 9.75
C ALA A 462 17.43 23.97 8.32
N GLN A 463 18.24 23.63 7.32
CA GLN A 463 17.90 23.59 5.89
C GLN A 463 18.65 22.40 5.28
N PRO A 464 18.07 21.18 5.27
CA PRO A 464 18.72 20.01 4.69
C PRO A 464 18.94 20.19 3.19
N GLU A 465 20.19 20.12 2.75
CA GLU A 465 20.58 20.23 1.35
C GLU A 465 20.39 18.89 0.64
N TRP A 466 19.71 18.89 -0.51
CA TRP A 466 19.41 17.69 -1.30
C TRP A 466 20.06 17.79 -2.68
N ARG A 467 20.56 16.65 -3.18
CA ARG A 467 21.18 16.51 -4.50
C ARG A 467 20.78 15.18 -5.14
N GLU A 468 20.71 15.12 -6.47
CA GLU A 468 20.50 13.85 -7.20
C GLU A 468 21.79 13.04 -7.13
N VAL A 469 21.71 11.79 -6.68
CA VAL A 469 22.86 10.88 -6.54
C VAL A 469 22.76 9.63 -7.41
N PHE A 470 21.56 9.28 -7.90
CA PHE A 470 21.38 8.19 -8.84
C PHE A 470 20.19 8.42 -9.76
N ASP A 471 20.36 8.13 -11.05
CA ASP A 471 19.34 8.25 -12.09
C ASP A 471 18.94 6.87 -12.60
N LEU A 472 17.63 6.57 -12.64
CA LEU A 472 17.13 5.25 -13.06
C LEU A 472 17.34 4.97 -14.57
N SER A 473 17.79 5.94 -15.37
CA SER A 473 18.28 5.71 -16.72
C SER A 473 19.56 4.86 -16.73
N THR A 474 20.39 4.96 -15.69
CA THR A 474 21.57 4.10 -15.50
C THR A 474 21.14 2.63 -15.33
N ALA A 475 20.13 2.36 -14.49
CA ALA A 475 19.57 1.03 -14.34
C ALA A 475 18.92 0.53 -15.65
N ASN A 476 18.04 1.33 -16.28
CA ASN A 476 17.41 0.99 -17.56
C ASN A 476 18.42 0.61 -18.66
N LYS A 477 19.57 1.31 -18.74
CA LYS A 477 20.63 0.99 -19.71
C LYS A 477 21.26 -0.37 -19.47
N GLN A 478 21.41 -0.80 -18.22
CA GLN A 478 21.99 -2.11 -17.90
C GLN A 478 21.03 -3.24 -18.27
N ILE A 479 19.72 -3.10 -17.99
CA ILE A 479 18.69 -4.11 -18.29
C ILE A 479 18.36 -4.17 -19.80
N ALA A 480 18.45 -3.03 -20.50
CA ALA A 480 18.02 -2.89 -21.90
C ALA A 480 18.99 -2.00 -22.74
N PRO A 481 20.25 -2.42 -22.93
CA PRO A 481 21.31 -1.59 -23.55
C PRO A 481 21.07 -1.21 -25.02
N ASP A 482 20.21 -1.94 -25.73
CA ASP A 482 19.79 -1.63 -27.11
C ASP A 482 18.56 -0.70 -27.20
N GLN A 483 17.99 -0.27 -26.06
CA GLN A 483 16.80 0.58 -25.98
C GLN A 483 17.14 2.02 -25.54
N ASN A 484 16.15 2.90 -25.54
CA ASN A 484 16.30 4.26 -24.99
C ASN A 484 16.24 4.18 -23.45
N PRO A 485 17.31 4.50 -22.71
CA PRO A 485 17.36 4.30 -21.26
C PRO A 485 16.50 5.28 -20.45
N TYR A 486 15.96 6.33 -21.08
CA TYR A 486 15.23 7.44 -20.44
C TYR A 486 14.42 7.08 -19.17
N GLY A 487 14.91 7.55 -18.02
CA GLY A 487 14.38 7.31 -16.67
C GLY A 487 13.10 8.08 -16.33
N GLY A 488 12.70 9.08 -17.11
CA GLY A 488 11.45 9.81 -16.85
C GLY A 488 10.21 8.92 -16.98
N GLY A 489 9.37 8.95 -15.96
CA GLY A 489 8.11 8.20 -15.85
C GLY A 489 8.26 6.70 -15.60
N VAL A 490 9.44 6.20 -15.18
CA VAL A 490 9.68 4.77 -14.91
C VAL A 490 8.95 4.22 -13.69
N ASN A 491 8.25 5.06 -12.93
CA ASN A 491 7.49 4.69 -11.74
C ASN A 491 8.36 4.04 -10.64
N SER A 492 9.36 4.79 -10.16
CA SER A 492 10.05 4.51 -8.90
C SER A 492 9.04 4.62 -7.75
N ALA A 493 8.65 3.49 -7.17
CA ALA A 493 7.44 3.39 -6.36
C ALA A 493 7.72 3.26 -4.85
N TRP A 494 8.72 2.46 -4.47
CA TRP A 494 9.14 2.28 -3.09
C TRP A 494 10.66 2.32 -2.95
N ILE A 495 11.19 2.92 -1.89
CA ILE A 495 12.63 2.98 -1.62
C ILE A 495 12.91 2.78 -0.13
N GLN A 496 13.85 1.91 0.23
CA GLN A 496 14.25 1.68 1.62
C GLN A 496 15.75 1.39 1.75
N THR A 497 16.43 2.08 2.66
CA THR A 497 17.81 1.79 3.08
C THR A 497 17.85 0.48 3.86
N SER A 498 18.87 -0.36 3.65
CA SER A 498 19.13 -1.49 4.54
C SER A 498 19.41 -1.00 5.96
N LEU A 499 19.02 -1.78 6.96
CA LEU A 499 19.09 -1.39 8.38
C LEU A 499 20.54 -1.24 8.89
N ASP A 500 21.52 -1.71 8.12
CA ASP A 500 22.96 -1.58 8.34
C ASP A 500 23.64 -0.46 7.50
N ASP A 501 22.85 0.34 6.76
CA ASP A 501 23.27 1.44 5.88
C ASP A 501 24.25 1.07 4.74
N LYS A 502 24.33 -0.21 4.36
CA LYS A 502 25.17 -0.63 3.23
C LYS A 502 24.48 -0.47 1.87
N TYR A 503 23.18 -0.73 1.81
CA TYR A 503 22.43 -0.86 0.57
C TYR A 503 21.19 0.03 0.54
N LEU A 504 20.72 0.32 -0.67
CA LEU A 504 19.48 1.04 -0.94
C LEU A 504 18.67 0.25 -1.96
N TYR A 505 17.49 -0.23 -1.54
CA TYR A 505 16.56 -1.00 -2.37
C TYR A 505 15.54 -0.06 -3.00
N ASN A 506 15.21 -0.26 -4.29
CA ASN A 506 14.19 0.53 -4.97
C ASN A 506 13.30 -0.34 -5.88
N ALA A 507 11.99 -0.31 -5.65
CA ALA A 507 11.00 -0.91 -6.53
C ALA A 507 10.67 0.05 -7.68
N VAL A 508 10.72 -0.45 -8.91
CA VAL A 508 10.47 0.32 -10.13
C VAL A 508 9.44 -0.41 -10.98
N ALA A 509 8.20 0.10 -11.01
CA ALA A 509 7.08 -0.52 -11.71
C ALA A 509 7.20 -0.47 -13.25
N GLY A 510 8.20 0.24 -13.77
CA GLY A 510 8.44 0.39 -15.20
C GLY A 510 7.44 1.35 -15.87
N ARG A 511 7.47 1.40 -17.20
CA ARG A 511 6.61 2.31 -17.98
C ARG A 511 6.11 1.64 -19.24
N SER A 512 4.79 1.65 -19.44
CA SER A 512 4.16 1.09 -20.64
C SER A 512 4.64 1.76 -21.94
N ALA A 513 4.79 0.95 -22.99
CA ALA A 513 5.14 1.40 -24.33
C ALA A 513 4.04 2.30 -24.93
N SER A 514 4.42 3.37 -25.64
CA SER A 514 3.46 4.32 -26.21
C SER A 514 3.97 4.96 -27.51
N GLY A 515 3.27 4.70 -28.61
CA GLY A 515 3.58 5.26 -29.93
C GLY A 515 4.92 4.75 -30.49
N THR A 516 5.97 5.56 -30.35
CA THR A 516 7.37 5.20 -30.71
C THR A 516 8.25 4.98 -29.48
N ASP A 517 7.72 5.20 -28.28
CA ASP A 517 8.40 4.93 -27.02
C ASP A 517 8.22 3.45 -26.65
N GLN A 518 9.32 2.75 -26.39
CA GLN A 518 9.30 1.31 -26.07
C GLN A 518 8.93 1.04 -24.61
N GLY A 519 8.80 2.07 -23.77
CA GLY A 519 8.56 1.93 -22.34
C GLY A 519 9.85 1.89 -21.53
N SER A 520 9.78 1.22 -20.38
CA SER A 520 10.91 0.69 -19.61
C SER A 520 10.47 -0.61 -18.93
N LYS A 521 11.41 -1.52 -18.65
CA LYS A 521 11.12 -2.74 -17.89
C LYS A 521 10.83 -2.43 -16.41
N PRO A 522 10.06 -3.28 -15.72
CA PRO A 522 9.94 -3.28 -14.27
C PRO A 522 11.08 -4.07 -13.59
N PHE A 523 11.51 -3.65 -12.40
CA PHE A 523 12.62 -4.28 -11.67
C PHE A 523 12.65 -3.91 -10.18
N ILE A 524 13.33 -4.73 -9.38
CA ILE A 524 13.89 -4.31 -8.08
C ILE A 524 15.37 -3.98 -8.28
N LEU A 525 15.78 -2.78 -7.87
CA LEU A 525 17.15 -2.29 -7.91
C LEU A 525 17.79 -2.37 -6.53
N LYS A 526 19.07 -2.78 -6.47
CA LYS A 526 19.91 -2.69 -5.27
C LYS A 526 21.15 -1.86 -5.56
N LEU A 527 21.35 -0.79 -4.79
CA LEU A 527 22.55 0.06 -4.85
C LEU A 527 23.43 -0.16 -3.61
N ASP A 528 24.75 -0.10 -3.78
CA ASP A 528 25.72 0.11 -2.71
C ASP A 528 25.81 1.62 -2.43
N ILE A 529 25.61 2.01 -1.18
CA ILE A 529 25.65 3.42 -0.72
C ILE A 529 26.76 3.66 0.32
N GLN A 530 27.59 2.66 0.62
CA GLN A 530 28.55 2.71 1.73
C GLN A 530 29.53 3.88 1.62
N GLN A 531 29.97 4.21 0.40
CA GLN A 531 30.88 5.34 0.17
C GLN A 531 30.17 6.69 0.38
N LEU A 532 28.96 6.87 -0.16
CA LEU A 532 28.16 8.08 0.00
C LEU A 532 27.90 8.39 1.48
N VAL A 533 27.54 7.36 2.25
CA VAL A 533 27.32 7.45 3.69
C VAL A 533 28.64 7.72 4.44
N ALA A 534 29.75 7.11 4.00
CA ALA A 534 31.08 7.32 4.60
C ALA A 534 31.67 8.72 4.34
N SER A 535 31.26 9.42 3.27
CA SER A 535 31.56 10.85 3.08
C SER A 535 30.93 11.75 4.16
N GLY A 536 29.88 11.27 4.83
CA GLY A 536 29.25 11.96 5.96
C GLY A 536 28.65 13.29 5.54
N GLY A 537 29.02 14.37 6.25
CA GLY A 537 28.41 15.70 6.08
C GLY A 537 28.79 16.49 4.83
N ASP A 538 29.72 15.99 4.01
CA ASP A 538 30.26 16.69 2.83
C ASP A 538 30.49 15.69 1.67
N PRO A 539 29.44 15.03 1.13
CA PRO A 539 29.56 14.12 0.00
C PRO A 539 29.98 14.88 -1.27
N GLU A 540 30.73 14.20 -2.15
CA GLU A 540 31.13 14.78 -3.44
C GLU A 540 30.05 14.52 -4.49
N CYS A 541 29.50 13.30 -4.56
CA CYS A 541 28.54 12.83 -5.58
C CYS A 541 27.44 13.83 -5.95
N SER A 542 27.27 14.06 -7.25
CA SER A 542 26.12 14.78 -7.82
C SER A 542 25.91 14.39 -9.29
N ILE A 543 24.70 13.98 -9.67
CA ILE A 543 24.36 13.82 -11.10
C ILE A 543 24.14 15.21 -11.72
N ASP A 544 25.16 15.76 -12.39
CA ASP A 544 25.12 17.13 -12.96
C ASP A 544 25.27 17.20 -14.50
N THR A 545 25.60 16.08 -15.15
CA THR A 545 25.68 15.94 -16.61
C THR A 545 24.67 14.94 -17.20
N ILE A 546 24.31 15.14 -18.47
CA ILE A 546 23.50 14.18 -19.25
C ILE A 546 24.19 12.81 -19.34
N GLU A 547 25.51 12.78 -19.38
CA GLU A 547 26.30 11.55 -19.45
C GLU A 547 26.10 10.70 -18.18
N GLU A 548 26.18 11.31 -16.99
CA GLU A 548 26.04 10.61 -15.69
C GLU A 548 24.65 10.04 -15.45
N THR A 549 23.59 10.65 -16.00
CA THR A 549 22.22 10.11 -15.93
C THR A 549 22.14 8.66 -16.45
N VAL A 550 22.99 8.33 -17.42
CA VAL A 550 22.99 7.08 -18.18
C VAL A 550 24.18 6.18 -17.85
N ASP A 551 25.32 6.74 -17.45
CA ASP A 551 26.55 5.99 -17.12
C ASP A 551 26.79 5.80 -15.61
N GLY A 552 26.02 6.49 -14.75
CA GLY A 552 26.29 6.65 -13.31
C GLY A 552 27.12 7.92 -13.03
N GLY A 553 27.04 8.43 -11.80
CA GLY A 553 27.79 9.63 -11.37
C GLY A 553 29.32 9.44 -11.42
N ALA A 554 30.06 10.51 -11.66
CA ALA A 554 31.51 10.44 -11.86
C ALA A 554 32.33 10.38 -10.56
N GLU A 555 31.77 10.80 -9.42
CA GLU A 555 32.45 10.81 -8.14
C GLU A 555 32.58 9.40 -7.53
N SER A 556 33.68 9.18 -6.80
CA SER A 556 33.97 7.87 -6.20
C SER A 556 33.09 7.49 -5.00
N ASP A 557 32.24 8.40 -4.53
CA ASP A 557 31.25 8.15 -3.49
C ASP A 557 29.81 8.02 -4.02
N CYS A 558 29.58 8.09 -5.33
CA CYS A 558 28.24 7.89 -5.90
C CYS A 558 27.74 6.44 -5.72
N PRO A 559 26.42 6.24 -5.49
CA PRO A 559 25.81 4.91 -5.40
C PRO A 559 26.06 4.05 -6.64
N ALA A 560 26.51 2.81 -6.41
CA ALA A 560 26.83 1.86 -7.48
C ALA A 560 25.76 0.75 -7.56
N VAL A 561 25.39 0.33 -8.78
CA VAL A 561 24.50 -0.83 -8.95
C VAL A 561 25.19 -2.10 -8.46
N VAL A 562 24.59 -2.77 -7.48
CA VAL A 562 24.99 -4.10 -6.99
C VAL A 562 24.30 -5.16 -7.83
N ASP A 563 22.97 -5.05 -7.96
CA ASP A 563 22.17 -6.00 -8.70
C ASP A 563 20.85 -5.38 -9.18
N ILE A 564 20.24 -6.00 -10.20
CA ILE A 564 18.92 -5.64 -10.74
C ILE A 564 18.12 -6.90 -11.02
N LEU A 565 17.11 -7.17 -10.20
CA LEU A 565 16.19 -8.29 -10.37
C LEU A 565 15.05 -7.89 -11.32
N GLU A 566 14.86 -8.63 -12.43
CA GLU A 566 13.69 -8.43 -13.29
C GLU A 566 12.42 -8.83 -12.54
N ALA A 567 11.50 -7.87 -12.36
CA ALA A 567 10.29 -8.04 -11.56
C ALA A 567 9.05 -7.85 -12.46
N PRO A 568 8.67 -8.85 -13.29
CA PRO A 568 7.46 -8.76 -14.11
C PRO A 568 6.22 -8.53 -13.23
N GLY A 569 5.26 -7.79 -13.78
CA GLY A 569 4.09 -7.26 -13.08
C GLY A 569 4.19 -5.76 -12.81
N GLY A 570 5.34 -5.30 -12.33
CA GLY A 570 5.58 -3.89 -12.03
C GLY A 570 5.59 -3.62 -10.52
N PRO A 571 6.71 -3.86 -9.82
CA PRO A 571 6.75 -3.79 -8.37
C PRO A 571 6.52 -2.36 -7.90
N HIS A 572 5.61 -2.24 -6.95
CA HIS A 572 5.11 -0.98 -6.43
C HIS A 572 5.56 -0.77 -4.99
N TRP A 573 5.07 -1.61 -4.06
CA TRP A 573 5.45 -1.57 -2.65
C TRP A 573 6.44 -2.68 -2.31
N GLY A 574 7.18 -2.51 -1.22
CA GLY A 574 8.03 -3.55 -0.65
C GLY A 574 8.18 -3.45 0.87
N THR A 575 8.74 -4.49 1.48
CA THR A 575 9.14 -4.50 2.89
C THR A 575 10.44 -5.25 3.06
N LEU A 576 11.23 -4.83 4.06
CA LEU A 576 12.42 -5.57 4.48
C LEU A 576 12.02 -6.65 5.47
N ASP A 577 12.68 -7.80 5.40
CA ASP A 577 12.68 -8.79 6.49
C ASP A 577 13.70 -8.37 7.56
N ASN A 578 13.19 -7.96 8.72
CA ASN A 578 14.00 -7.60 9.88
C ASN A 578 14.03 -8.69 10.96
N LEU A 579 13.59 -9.92 10.65
CA LEU A 579 13.49 -11.02 11.60
C LEU A 579 14.49 -12.14 11.26
N GLU A 580 15.15 -12.70 12.28
CA GLU A 580 16.11 -13.82 12.11
C GLU A 580 15.89 -14.88 13.18
N LEU A 581 15.75 -16.15 12.78
CA LEU A 581 15.57 -17.28 13.70
C LEU A 581 16.92 -17.70 14.31
N GLY A 582 17.11 -17.40 15.60
CA GLY A 582 18.36 -17.63 16.33
C GLY A 582 18.61 -19.08 16.74
N GLU A 583 19.86 -19.37 17.16
CA GLU A 583 20.26 -20.71 17.68
C GLU A 583 19.48 -21.15 18.94
N ASP A 584 18.79 -20.24 19.62
CA ASP A 584 17.93 -20.51 20.77
C ASP A 584 16.49 -20.90 20.39
N GLY A 585 16.15 -20.87 19.10
CA GLY A 585 14.82 -21.19 18.58
C GLY A 585 13.79 -20.10 18.84
N TYR A 586 14.20 -18.83 18.89
CA TYR A 586 13.34 -17.65 18.85
C TYR A 586 13.70 -16.76 17.67
N TYR A 587 12.76 -15.93 17.22
CA TYR A 587 13.08 -14.82 16.33
C TYR A 587 13.77 -13.69 17.11
N HIS A 588 14.67 -12.98 16.45
CA HIS A 588 15.37 -11.79 16.95
C HIS A 588 15.30 -10.71 15.87
N GLU A 589 15.27 -9.44 16.27
CA GLU A 589 15.34 -8.33 15.31
C GLU A 589 16.78 -8.19 14.79
N THR A 590 16.96 -8.27 13.46
CA THR A 590 18.27 -8.22 12.79
C THR A 590 18.41 -6.96 11.93
N THR A 591 19.65 -6.53 11.69
CA THR A 591 19.96 -5.45 10.72
C THR A 591 20.53 -5.98 9.40
N ASP A 592 20.85 -7.28 9.33
CA ASP A 592 21.47 -7.92 8.17
C ASP A 592 20.41 -8.60 7.30
N VAL A 593 19.56 -7.78 6.67
CA VAL A 593 18.36 -8.17 5.90
C VAL A 593 18.69 -9.23 4.83
N LYS A 594 18.11 -10.44 4.99
CA LYS A 594 18.30 -11.57 4.06
C LYS A 594 17.14 -11.80 3.09
N ARG A 595 15.96 -11.26 3.37
CA ARG A 595 14.80 -11.32 2.47
C ARG A 595 14.18 -9.95 2.30
N ILE A 596 13.50 -9.75 1.17
CA ILE A 596 12.53 -8.66 0.98
C ILE A 596 11.29 -9.25 0.32
N ALA A 597 10.12 -8.65 0.59
CA ALA A 597 8.89 -8.98 -0.12
C ALA A 597 8.43 -7.75 -0.93
N TYR A 598 7.72 -7.97 -2.03
CA TYR A 598 7.15 -6.90 -2.86
C TYR A 598 5.78 -7.26 -3.44
N SER A 599 4.97 -6.25 -3.78
CA SER A 599 3.71 -6.37 -4.52
C SER A 599 3.73 -5.52 -5.79
N ASN A 600 2.77 -5.75 -6.69
CA ASN A 600 2.71 -5.08 -8.00
C ASN A 600 1.53 -4.10 -8.19
N TYR A 601 0.64 -3.92 -7.21
CA TYR A 601 -0.52 -3.01 -7.30
C TYR A 601 -0.20 -1.59 -6.85
N PHE A 602 -0.90 -0.57 -7.40
CA PHE A 602 -0.83 0.82 -6.94
C PHE A 602 -2.19 1.37 -6.46
N VAL A 603 -3.02 1.86 -7.40
CA VAL A 603 -4.34 2.46 -7.14
C VAL A 603 -5.19 2.29 -8.40
N ALA A 604 -6.39 1.72 -8.26
CA ALA A 604 -7.24 1.29 -9.38
C ALA A 604 -7.53 2.40 -10.40
N ARG A 605 -7.62 3.66 -9.92
CA ARG A 605 -7.95 4.82 -10.78
C ARG A 605 -6.76 5.44 -11.51
N THR A 606 -5.55 4.92 -11.30
CA THR A 606 -4.33 5.39 -11.98
C THR A 606 -4.03 4.65 -13.29
N GLY A 607 -4.54 3.41 -13.43
CA GLY A 607 -4.20 2.52 -14.53
C GLY A 607 -2.83 1.82 -14.38
N LEU A 608 -2.25 1.84 -13.17
CA LEU A 608 -1.14 0.97 -12.76
C LEU A 608 -1.70 -0.14 -11.84
N ASP A 609 -2.39 -1.12 -12.45
CA ASP A 609 -2.96 -2.30 -11.79
C ASP A 609 -1.88 -3.31 -11.36
N GLY A 610 -0.86 -3.48 -12.21
CA GLY A 610 0.13 -4.54 -12.08
C GLY A 610 -0.37 -5.89 -12.62
N ASP A 611 -0.07 -6.95 -11.88
CA ASP A 611 -0.58 -8.32 -12.07
C ASP A 611 -0.90 -9.01 -10.73
N HIS A 612 -1.20 -8.21 -9.69
CA HIS A 612 -1.69 -8.63 -8.37
C HIS A 612 -0.87 -9.72 -7.62
N ARG A 613 0.40 -9.93 -7.97
CA ARG A 613 1.25 -10.89 -7.25
C ARG A 613 1.98 -10.28 -6.05
N VAL A 614 2.21 -11.11 -5.03
CA VAL A 614 3.13 -10.84 -3.90
C VAL A 614 4.31 -11.79 -3.99
N CYS A 615 5.51 -11.25 -4.16
CA CYS A 615 6.75 -12.01 -4.38
C CYS A 615 7.70 -11.93 -3.18
N MET A 616 8.41 -13.03 -2.92
CA MET A 616 9.51 -13.12 -1.96
C MET A 616 10.85 -13.13 -2.71
N VAL A 617 11.86 -12.44 -2.16
CA VAL A 617 13.19 -12.33 -2.73
C VAL A 617 14.24 -12.69 -1.67
N ASP A 618 15.02 -13.73 -1.91
CA ASP A 618 16.23 -14.06 -1.14
C ASP A 618 17.41 -13.15 -1.54
N ILE A 619 18.27 -12.83 -0.57
CA ILE A 619 19.50 -12.07 -0.77
C ILE A 619 20.71 -12.94 -0.39
N ALA A 620 21.59 -13.19 -1.34
CA ALA A 620 22.76 -14.06 -1.19
C ALA A 620 23.93 -13.40 -0.42
N GLU A 621 24.90 -14.21 0.01
CA GLU A 621 26.13 -13.74 0.68
C GLU A 621 26.97 -12.77 -0.18
N ASP A 622 26.88 -12.86 -1.51
CA ASP A 622 27.53 -11.93 -2.46
C ASP A 622 26.65 -10.70 -2.80
N ALA A 623 25.58 -10.50 -2.03
CA ALA A 623 24.59 -9.43 -2.12
C ALA A 623 23.67 -9.46 -3.36
N THR A 624 23.75 -10.46 -4.23
CA THR A 624 22.79 -10.67 -5.33
C THR A 624 21.38 -11.02 -4.82
N MET A 625 20.37 -10.80 -5.66
CA MET A 625 18.95 -11.00 -5.36
C MET A 625 18.33 -12.06 -6.27
N ALA A 626 17.49 -12.94 -5.72
CA ALA A 626 16.74 -13.94 -6.48
C ALA A 626 15.30 -14.07 -5.95
N ILE A 627 14.34 -14.33 -6.84
CA ILE A 627 13.00 -14.74 -6.43
C ILE A 627 13.13 -16.07 -5.67
N ASP A 628 12.48 -16.18 -4.51
CA ASP A 628 12.36 -17.45 -3.80
C ASP A 628 11.38 -18.37 -4.54
N GLU A 629 11.91 -19.35 -5.27
CA GLU A 629 11.10 -20.32 -6.02
C GLU A 629 10.25 -21.23 -5.11
N GLU A 630 10.58 -21.37 -3.82
CA GLU A 630 9.82 -22.16 -2.84
C GLU A 630 8.61 -21.38 -2.26
N PHE A 631 8.60 -20.05 -2.37
CA PHE A 631 7.47 -19.20 -2.01
C PHE A 631 6.47 -19.15 -3.19
N ALA A 632 5.67 -20.20 -3.33
CA ALA A 632 4.80 -20.45 -4.49
C ALA A 632 3.32 -20.53 -4.13
N ASP A 633 2.45 -20.08 -5.03
CA ASP A 633 1.01 -20.03 -4.84
C ASP A 633 0.39 -21.41 -4.61
N GLU A 634 -0.51 -21.49 -3.62
CA GLU A 634 -1.18 -22.71 -3.18
C GLU A 634 -2.11 -23.36 -4.23
N ASN A 635 -2.55 -22.62 -5.26
CA ASN A 635 -3.47 -23.07 -6.30
C ASN A 635 -2.77 -23.33 -7.63
N THR A 636 -1.85 -22.44 -8.04
CA THR A 636 -1.15 -22.55 -9.34
C THR A 636 0.15 -23.36 -9.24
N GLY A 637 0.84 -23.28 -8.10
CA GLY A 637 2.20 -23.80 -7.93
C GLY A 637 3.28 -23.01 -8.68
N GLU A 638 2.97 -21.80 -9.16
CA GLU A 638 3.94 -20.85 -9.69
C GLU A 638 4.53 -19.98 -8.57
N SER A 639 5.75 -19.48 -8.73
CA SER A 639 6.44 -18.67 -7.72
C SER A 639 5.85 -17.26 -7.60
N CYS A 640 5.92 -16.69 -6.40
CA CYS A 640 5.04 -15.61 -5.91
C CYS A 640 3.60 -16.09 -5.66
N LEU A 641 2.87 -15.37 -4.81
CA LEU A 641 1.45 -15.63 -4.54
C LEU A 641 0.58 -14.83 -5.50
N ASP A 642 -0.43 -15.48 -6.05
CA ASP A 642 -1.38 -14.88 -6.99
C ASP A 642 -2.63 -14.42 -6.22
N PHE A 643 -3.03 -13.15 -6.35
CA PHE A 643 -4.27 -12.64 -5.77
C PHE A 643 -5.43 -12.58 -6.80
N ASP A 644 -5.22 -12.95 -8.07
CA ASP A 644 -6.30 -13.11 -9.07
C ASP A 644 -7.09 -14.44 -8.88
N ARG A 645 -7.45 -14.75 -7.63
CA ARG A 645 -8.10 -16.00 -7.20
C ARG A 645 -9.61 -15.98 -7.47
N GLU A 646 -10.23 -17.15 -7.62
CA GLU A 646 -11.71 -17.27 -7.61
C GLU A 646 -12.29 -17.36 -6.19
N GLU A 647 -11.54 -17.96 -5.23
CA GLU A 647 -12.00 -18.25 -3.87
C GLU A 647 -10.92 -17.92 -2.81
N TRP A 648 -11.38 -17.34 -1.70
CA TRP A 648 -10.59 -17.00 -0.51
C TRP A 648 -11.18 -17.69 0.73
N PRO A 649 -10.44 -17.78 1.86
CA PRO A 649 -10.98 -18.32 3.13
C PRO A 649 -12.27 -17.63 3.62
N HIS A 650 -12.50 -16.38 3.21
CA HIS A 650 -13.70 -15.59 3.51
C HIS A 650 -14.78 -15.62 2.41
N GLY A 651 -14.59 -16.37 1.32
CA GLY A 651 -15.61 -16.64 0.30
C GLY A 651 -15.16 -16.44 -1.16
N VAL A 652 -16.13 -16.60 -2.07
CA VAL A 652 -15.96 -16.53 -3.54
C VAL A 652 -16.22 -15.10 -4.02
N TRP A 653 -15.27 -14.20 -3.76
CA TRP A 653 -15.35 -12.77 -4.11
C TRP A 653 -14.63 -12.42 -5.42
N GLY A 654 -13.62 -13.22 -5.77
CA GLY A 654 -12.82 -13.05 -6.98
C GLY A 654 -11.45 -12.40 -6.70
N PRO A 655 -10.88 -11.69 -7.69
CA PRO A 655 -9.52 -11.17 -7.62
C PRO A 655 -9.40 -10.05 -6.57
N ALA A 656 -8.28 -10.05 -5.86
CA ALA A 656 -7.92 -9.03 -4.89
C ALA A 656 -6.60 -8.33 -5.27
N LYS A 657 -6.38 -7.14 -4.72
CA LYS A 657 -5.31 -6.20 -5.07
C LYS A 657 -4.39 -5.99 -3.86
N PRO A 658 -3.26 -6.72 -3.76
CA PRO A 658 -2.37 -6.64 -2.61
C PRO A 658 -1.50 -5.39 -2.71
N HIS A 659 -1.65 -4.45 -1.76
CA HIS A 659 -0.84 -3.23 -1.72
C HIS A 659 0.35 -3.38 -0.77
N SER A 660 0.20 -3.02 0.50
CA SER A 660 1.28 -3.06 1.48
C SER A 660 1.40 -4.42 2.16
N MET A 661 2.60 -4.78 2.61
CA MET A 661 2.83 -5.97 3.43
C MET A 661 3.92 -5.75 4.49
N LEU A 662 3.89 -6.57 5.54
CA LEU A 662 4.81 -6.53 6.68
C LEU A 662 5.16 -7.96 7.12
N PHE A 663 6.45 -8.20 7.42
CA PHE A 663 6.88 -9.38 8.17
C PHE A 663 6.54 -9.19 9.65
N VAL A 664 5.91 -10.19 10.27
CA VAL A 664 5.49 -10.17 11.68
C VAL A 664 5.65 -11.55 12.33
N THR A 665 5.76 -11.58 13.65
CA THR A 665 5.76 -12.83 14.44
C THR A 665 5.01 -12.60 15.76
N ALA A 666 4.55 -13.65 16.43
CA ALA A 666 3.85 -13.50 17.71
C ALA A 666 4.82 -13.02 18.80
N ASP A 667 4.36 -12.20 19.76
CA ASP A 667 5.21 -11.63 20.81
C ASP A 667 5.89 -12.68 21.71
N ASP A 668 5.33 -13.89 21.81
CA ASP A 668 5.96 -15.01 22.51
C ASP A 668 7.04 -15.73 21.69
N ASP A 669 7.05 -15.58 20.37
CA ASP A 669 7.98 -16.20 19.41
C ASP A 669 9.25 -15.38 19.15
N ILE A 670 9.27 -14.10 19.52
CA ILE A 670 10.41 -13.16 19.41
C ILE A 670 11.02 -12.79 20.78
N ARG A 671 12.31 -12.42 20.85
CA ARG A 671 13.02 -12.19 22.12
C ARG A 671 13.77 -10.86 22.25
#